data_AF-J7IU27-F1
#
_entry.id   AF-J7IU27-F1
#
_cell.length_a   1.000
_cell.length_b   1.000
_cell.length_c   1.000
_cell.angle_alpha   90.00
_cell.angle_beta   90.00
_cell.angle_gamma   90.00
#
_symmetry.space_group_name_H-M   'P 1'
#
loop_
_entity.id
_entity.type
_entity.pdbx_description
1 polymer ?
#
loop_
_entity_poly.entity_id
_entity_poly.type
_entity_poly.pdbx_seq_one_letter_code
_entity_poly.pdbx_strand_id
1 'polypeptide(L)'
;MNLSLFPGKSGQQVVQGGKAVRLSKGFLRILVLLMTFVMLCPAGALAQSGGSVPEGFNRLVAYQENLTLSVYAEGRQVTVNGKTTPETQVSLVITRSLDGDRCYLDQTLSDANGLYQFLVDMDSGDYQVNVTSNGIYRQESLKVNDARQAAVSVRVEGLKETLLAPKNVEIYDRETTLLTAVRKALDDNSVPYEVVNGMINWIGKDQEKDWQWLVNGTGGMALPTTPLKQNDQIVMVSGQLWDPTLTRLSLEGEDSVKVGTEISVTLEKYTNGRYLTAEDQKISFAGSTQGSQYTDGNGQVSFRADKEGTYEITAQTDGNLIRPVPLVVVVSKDGPVTPPVEDVDTCQVRMRIEGYRGTVFDSSISFKPEDYKNKTSGKYEITDPDGKKYSFSYPTVLMATIVAWNKKNIRDNKVTSNDNYVARMAGEEEFDFRGQHPTCGWLVRVNDRLINQGVGVWEIDDGDTVEWFYGDTKSSFGYLDLSSTSLNTGDTLEVEVTAKSNEGVDGGNSSTRKAVSGATVHVGSQTYTTDGNGKAEITMNKAGSFTVYADKVDPGSSYKGYNFPLVARTEKASVTVKGPEVAVPIEEVIPVTDYTDYNQKALAALEKVTPEQLAGARLPEDTPAVNPENTEPTILKAKDGVQLTIPPGALRQQSSPVQFSVEVGQVTVPPRAELGALVLDPIKYQRQFGLVGQGQEGVEFAAPVTLTFPISSEDLPEGVSTRQLAIYWWNSAKGDWAKQGGVYDPLAKTLSLTIYHFSTYAVMADTAPAPRRIAGQERFDTANLAAAYGWKAGADQVLLANAFAYSDVLAAVPLAYKNQAPILLTEATELTPATFEQLQKLKPKKVILIGGTSVISQGIQDRLNQLYGAENVARYGGKDLYETAALIAQALGTTGQAVIANGGPASYADALAVSSYAGYHGIPILFTERTALPAATQQALTEQKVTRTLVVGGSFVVPEEIVQQLPEAVRYGGRDIYETATKIAEGLELNSSKVYVATGLNFADALAAGNLAARTLSPILLVDTGIPGVTSDFLLKHQAEQPEIIIFGGEGIIRGDQESSLRSALTPSP
;
A
#
# COMPACT_ATOMS: atom_id res chain seq x y z
N MET A 1 0.55 -45.09 43.59
CA MET A 1 -0.51 -44.74 44.58
C MET A 1 -1.57 -43.93 43.84
N ASN A 2 -2.89 -43.88 44.08
CA ASN A 2 -3.92 -44.71 44.75
C ASN A 2 -5.29 -44.13 44.31
N LEU A 3 -6.44 -44.81 44.17
CA LEU A 3 -6.79 -46.24 44.22
C LEU A 3 -8.07 -46.52 43.37
N SER A 4 -8.25 -47.79 43.01
CA SER A 4 -9.44 -48.57 42.57
C SER A 4 -10.81 -48.25 43.24
N LEU A 5 -12.00 -48.54 42.67
CA LEU A 5 -12.57 -49.89 42.41
C LEU A 5 -13.79 -49.95 41.41
N PHE A 6 -14.13 -51.18 41.00
CA PHE A 6 -15.29 -51.66 40.18
C PHE A 6 -16.55 -51.98 41.05
N PRO A 7 -17.68 -52.61 40.57
CA PRO A 7 -18.25 -52.89 39.22
C PRO A 7 -19.77 -52.59 39.06
N GLY A 8 -20.39 -52.90 37.89
CA GLY A 8 -21.86 -53.09 37.76
C GLY A 8 -22.36 -53.47 36.34
N LYS A 9 -23.34 -54.40 36.21
CA LYS A 9 -23.97 -54.84 34.92
C LYS A 9 -25.45 -55.24 35.10
N SER A 10 -26.19 -55.26 33.97
CA SER A 10 -27.40 -56.06 33.62
C SER A 10 -28.81 -55.41 33.69
N GLY A 11 -29.75 -55.92 32.86
CA GLY A 11 -31.18 -55.54 32.74
C GLY A 11 -31.51 -54.64 31.52
N GLN A 12 -31.73 -55.18 30.31
CA GLN A 12 -33.04 -55.51 29.68
C GLN A 12 -34.07 -54.34 29.65
N GLN A 13 -34.41 -53.80 28.46
CA GLN A 13 -35.60 -54.12 27.61
C GLN A 13 -36.94 -53.60 28.22
N VAL A 14 -37.86 -52.92 27.50
CA VAL A 14 -38.21 -53.01 26.06
C VAL A 14 -38.97 -51.75 25.53
N VAL A 15 -38.73 -51.38 24.24
CA VAL A 15 -39.59 -50.64 23.27
C VAL A 15 -40.10 -49.19 23.52
N GLN A 16 -39.79 -48.32 22.53
CA GLN A 16 -40.47 -47.09 21.99
C GLN A 16 -41.15 -46.06 22.94
N GLY A 17 -40.95 -44.74 22.78
CA GLY A 17 -40.01 -44.02 21.90
C GLY A 17 -40.34 -42.54 21.70
N GLY A 18 -39.35 -41.74 21.27
CA GLY A 18 -39.58 -40.50 20.49
C GLY A 18 -39.79 -39.17 21.22
N LYS A 19 -38.73 -38.60 21.82
CA LYS A 19 -38.32 -37.18 21.63
C LYS A 19 -36.89 -36.94 22.11
N ALA A 20 -36.26 -35.87 21.62
CA ALA A 20 -34.82 -35.63 21.76
C ALA A 20 -34.44 -34.87 23.04
N VAL A 21 -33.17 -35.01 23.48
CA VAL A 21 -32.24 -33.88 23.79
C VAL A 21 -30.81 -34.40 24.13
N ARG A 22 -29.82 -33.69 23.58
CA ARG A 22 -28.37 -33.57 23.87
C ARG A 22 -27.63 -34.44 24.94
N LEU A 23 -26.41 -34.86 24.51
CA LEU A 23 -25.12 -34.89 25.26
C LEU A 23 -24.88 -36.04 26.29
N SER A 24 -23.65 -36.55 26.50
CA SER A 24 -22.36 -36.31 25.83
C SER A 24 -21.33 -37.46 25.93
N LYS A 25 -20.36 -37.44 25.01
CA LYS A 25 -18.97 -37.94 25.06
C LYS A 25 -18.57 -38.99 26.14
N GLY A 26 -18.51 -40.25 25.72
CA GLY A 26 -17.21 -40.91 25.47
C GLY A 26 -16.57 -41.79 26.55
N PHE A 27 -16.29 -43.05 26.18
CA PHE A 27 -15.02 -43.74 26.44
C PHE A 27 -14.93 -44.98 25.51
N LEU A 28 -13.84 -45.46 24.92
CA LEU A 28 -12.56 -44.93 24.41
C LEU A 28 -11.77 -46.16 23.89
N ARG A 29 -11.40 -46.23 22.59
CA ARG A 29 -10.23 -46.97 22.03
C ARG A 29 -10.21 -48.53 22.18
N ILE A 30 -9.45 -49.36 21.44
CA ILE A 30 -8.38 -49.33 20.38
C ILE A 30 -8.42 -50.75 19.72
N LEU A 31 -7.99 -51.15 18.51
CA LEU A 31 -7.46 -50.58 17.23
C LEU A 31 -7.33 -51.76 16.20
N VAL A 32 -6.59 -51.59 15.09
CA VAL A 32 -5.85 -52.60 14.28
C VAL A 32 -6.57 -53.32 13.10
N LEU A 33 -6.20 -52.87 11.87
CA LEU A 33 -5.97 -53.60 10.58
C LEU A 33 -7.06 -54.53 9.94
N LEU A 34 -7.14 -54.76 8.61
CA LEU A 34 -6.76 -54.03 7.37
C LEU A 34 -7.27 -54.78 6.09
N MET A 35 -7.73 -54.07 5.02
CA MET A 35 -7.86 -54.53 3.59
C MET A 35 -8.72 -55.81 3.27
N THR A 36 -9.12 -56.23 2.06
CA THR A 36 -9.49 -55.71 0.69
C THR A 36 -10.26 -56.88 -0.04
N PHE A 37 -10.82 -56.87 -1.28
CA PHE A 37 -10.91 -55.92 -2.40
C PHE A 37 -12.20 -56.09 -3.29
N VAL A 38 -12.15 -55.55 -4.51
CA VAL A 38 -13.14 -55.38 -5.60
C VAL A 38 -13.47 -56.62 -6.47
N MET A 39 -14.72 -56.73 -6.96
CA MET A 39 -15.12 -57.08 -8.36
C MET A 39 -16.61 -56.67 -8.58
N LEU A 40 -17.06 -56.20 -9.75
CA LEU A 40 -17.36 -56.98 -10.96
C LEU A 40 -17.50 -56.09 -12.22
N CYS A 41 -17.18 -56.63 -13.41
CA CYS A 41 -17.56 -56.08 -14.72
C CYS A 41 -17.58 -57.21 -15.78
N PRO A 42 -18.56 -57.30 -16.70
CA PRO A 42 -18.64 -58.38 -17.70
C PRO A 42 -18.36 -57.96 -19.16
N ALA A 43 -17.36 -58.60 -19.75
CA ALA A 43 -17.21 -59.04 -21.15
C ALA A 43 -17.79 -58.22 -22.35
N GLY A 44 -16.88 -57.80 -23.23
CA GLY A 44 -17.13 -57.59 -24.67
C GLY A 44 -15.89 -57.99 -25.48
N ALA A 45 -16.03 -58.89 -26.45
CA ALA A 45 -14.94 -59.39 -27.31
C ALA A 45 -14.93 -58.64 -28.67
N LEU A 46 -13.97 -58.76 -29.61
CA LEU A 46 -12.96 -59.80 -29.87
C LEU A 46 -11.92 -59.25 -30.90
N ALA A 47 -10.60 -59.21 -30.63
CA ALA A 47 -9.54 -59.08 -31.65
C ALA A 47 -8.12 -59.32 -31.08
N GLN A 48 -7.25 -59.97 -31.86
CA GLN A 48 -6.02 -60.66 -31.43
C GLN A 48 -4.77 -59.78 -31.13
N SER A 49 -4.01 -60.25 -30.13
CA SER A 49 -2.53 -60.33 -30.05
C SER A 49 -1.61 -59.10 -30.12
N GLY A 50 -1.01 -58.79 -28.96
CA GLY A 50 0.46 -58.73 -28.83
C GLY A 50 1.12 -57.35 -28.67
N GLY A 51 1.82 -57.13 -27.55
CA GLY A 51 2.75 -56.01 -27.39
C GLY A 51 2.55 -55.17 -26.12
N SER A 52 3.67 -54.77 -25.52
CA SER A 52 3.83 -53.99 -24.29
C SER A 52 3.41 -52.51 -24.36
N VAL A 53 2.68 -52.04 -23.33
CA VAL A 53 2.97 -50.87 -22.42
C VAL A 53 3.68 -49.61 -23.00
N PRO A 54 3.31 -48.35 -22.65
CA PRO A 54 2.00 -47.72 -22.32
C PRO A 54 1.76 -46.31 -22.99
N GLU A 55 0.58 -45.68 -22.85
CA GLU A 55 0.38 -44.20 -22.75
C GLU A 55 -1.11 -43.75 -22.65
N GLY A 56 -1.40 -42.48 -22.33
CA GLY A 56 -2.62 -41.77 -22.80
C GLY A 56 -3.73 -41.37 -21.81
N PHE A 57 -3.73 -40.11 -21.34
CA PHE A 57 -4.66 -39.43 -20.40
C PHE A 57 -6.11 -39.13 -20.87
N ASN A 58 -6.92 -38.59 -19.93
CA ASN A 58 -8.14 -37.73 -20.06
C ASN A 58 -9.56 -38.41 -20.06
N ARG A 59 -10.65 -37.76 -19.57
CA ARG A 59 -10.87 -36.33 -19.19
C ARG A 59 -11.95 -36.11 -18.10
N LEU A 60 -11.95 -34.90 -17.51
CA LEU A 60 -12.96 -34.31 -16.58
C LEU A 60 -14.22 -33.75 -17.26
N VAL A 61 -15.26 -33.50 -16.45
CA VAL A 61 -16.32 -32.47 -16.60
C VAL A 61 -16.64 -31.91 -15.19
N ALA A 62 -17.19 -30.70 -15.05
CA ALA A 62 -17.43 -30.04 -13.75
C ALA A 62 -18.73 -29.18 -13.72
N TYR A 63 -19.15 -28.76 -12.52
CA TYR A 63 -20.16 -27.68 -12.30
C TYR A 63 -19.44 -26.31 -12.24
N GLN A 64 -20.08 -25.26 -12.76
CA GLN A 64 -19.53 -23.89 -12.78
C GLN A 64 -20.27 -22.99 -11.79
N GLU A 65 -19.56 -22.45 -10.80
CA GLU A 65 -19.99 -21.22 -10.12
C GLU A 65 -19.65 -20.02 -11.02
N ASN A 66 -20.53 -19.01 -11.03
CA ASN A 66 -20.37 -17.82 -11.85
C ASN A 66 -20.17 -16.59 -10.95
N LEU A 67 -18.90 -16.21 -10.74
CA LEU A 67 -18.58 -14.86 -10.29
C LEU A 67 -18.89 -13.88 -11.44
N THR A 68 -19.86 -13.00 -11.24
CA THR A 68 -20.09 -11.84 -12.10
C THR A 68 -19.50 -10.60 -11.42
N LEU A 69 -18.70 -9.86 -12.18
CA LEU A 69 -18.04 -8.63 -11.78
C LEU A 69 -18.60 -7.52 -12.65
N SER A 70 -19.00 -6.43 -12.02
CA SER A 70 -19.33 -5.15 -12.66
C SER A 70 -18.44 -4.08 -12.03
N VAL A 71 -17.85 -3.24 -12.86
CA VAL A 71 -16.82 -2.27 -12.45
C VAL A 71 -17.05 -0.99 -13.22
N TYR A 72 -17.19 0.11 -12.50
CA TYR A 72 -17.41 1.43 -13.09
C TYR A 72 -16.75 2.51 -12.23
N ALA A 73 -16.31 3.58 -12.90
CA ALA A 73 -15.73 4.76 -12.29
C ALA A 73 -16.56 5.99 -12.65
N GLU A 74 -16.74 6.88 -11.67
CA GLU A 74 -17.27 8.22 -11.89
C GLU A 74 -16.38 9.22 -11.16
N GLY A 75 -15.80 10.16 -11.91
CA GLY A 75 -14.72 11.00 -11.37
C GLY A 75 -13.58 10.13 -10.83
N ARG A 76 -13.28 10.30 -9.54
CA ARG A 76 -12.24 9.52 -8.84
C ARG A 76 -12.80 8.35 -8.04
N GLN A 77 -14.12 8.21 -7.94
CA GLN A 77 -14.76 7.14 -7.19
C GLN A 77 -14.97 5.90 -8.06
N VAL A 78 -14.51 4.76 -7.58
CA VAL A 78 -14.67 3.45 -8.22
C VAL A 78 -15.66 2.61 -7.45
N THR A 79 -16.77 2.25 -8.10
CA THR A 79 -17.71 1.25 -7.60
C THR A 79 -17.39 -0.11 -8.20
N VAL A 80 -17.18 -1.09 -7.34
CA VAL A 80 -16.96 -2.48 -7.73
C VAL A 80 -18.04 -3.34 -7.10
N ASN A 81 -19.02 -3.75 -7.90
CA ASN A 81 -20.16 -4.53 -7.45
C ASN A 81 -20.27 -5.86 -8.22
N GLY A 82 -21.04 -6.80 -7.70
CA GLY A 82 -21.23 -8.07 -8.41
C GLY A 82 -22.00 -9.11 -7.62
N LYS A 83 -22.07 -10.31 -8.22
CA LYS A 83 -22.71 -11.48 -7.62
C LYS A 83 -21.78 -12.68 -7.58
N THR A 84 -21.86 -13.39 -6.46
CA THR A 84 -21.20 -14.65 -6.16
C THR A 84 -22.17 -15.51 -5.34
N THR A 85 -21.70 -16.57 -4.69
CA THR A 85 -22.53 -17.37 -3.77
C THR A 85 -22.84 -16.54 -2.50
N PRO A 86 -24.01 -16.69 -1.84
CA PRO A 86 -24.32 -16.00 -0.58
C PRO A 86 -23.29 -16.20 0.54
N GLU A 87 -23.19 -15.20 1.44
CA GLU A 87 -22.34 -15.20 2.64
C GLU A 87 -20.86 -15.56 2.38
N THR A 88 -20.37 -15.28 1.18
CA THR A 88 -19.04 -15.67 0.68
C THR A 88 -18.05 -14.52 0.78
N GLN A 89 -16.81 -14.79 1.18
CA GLN A 89 -15.77 -13.75 1.31
C GLN A 89 -15.20 -13.37 -0.07
N VAL A 90 -15.17 -12.06 -0.34
CA VAL A 90 -14.75 -11.45 -1.60
C VAL A 90 -13.57 -10.51 -1.35
N SER A 91 -12.57 -10.56 -2.21
CA SER A 91 -11.38 -9.69 -2.17
C SER A 91 -11.29 -8.82 -3.40
N LEU A 92 -10.98 -7.54 -3.21
CA LEU A 92 -10.76 -6.54 -4.25
C LEU A 92 -9.30 -6.09 -4.25
N VAL A 93 -8.68 -6.09 -5.43
CA VAL A 93 -7.35 -5.51 -5.69
C VAL A 93 -7.43 -4.60 -6.90
N ILE A 94 -7.17 -3.31 -6.73
CA ILE A 94 -7.11 -2.35 -7.85
C ILE A 94 -5.70 -1.77 -7.98
N THR A 95 -5.12 -1.84 -9.18
CA THR A 95 -3.73 -1.49 -9.45
C THR A 95 -3.61 -0.56 -10.66
N ARG A 96 -2.81 0.50 -10.57
CA ARG A 96 -2.62 1.47 -11.67
C ARG A 96 -1.76 0.85 -12.78
N SER A 97 -2.26 0.87 -14.02
CA SER A 97 -1.78 0.02 -15.12
C SER A 97 -0.50 0.49 -15.81
N LEU A 98 -0.09 1.75 -15.60
CA LEU A 98 1.04 2.37 -16.29
C LEU A 98 2.28 2.57 -15.43
N ASP A 99 2.12 2.70 -14.11
CA ASP A 99 3.23 2.94 -13.16
C ASP A 99 3.17 2.13 -11.86
N GLY A 100 2.07 1.43 -11.54
CA GLY A 100 2.02 0.45 -10.44
C GLY A 100 2.07 0.99 -9.00
N ASP A 101 2.61 2.19 -8.78
CA ASP A 101 2.92 2.84 -7.49
C ASP A 101 1.74 2.97 -6.50
N ARG A 102 0.50 2.74 -6.94
CA ARG A 102 -0.66 2.63 -6.06
C ARG A 102 -1.48 1.37 -6.32
N CYS A 103 -1.55 0.55 -5.28
CA CYS A 103 -2.42 -0.61 -5.18
C CYS A 103 -3.40 -0.42 -4.02
N TYR A 104 -4.69 -0.55 -4.30
CA TYR A 104 -5.77 -0.52 -3.32
C TYR A 104 -6.22 -1.96 -3.07
N LEU A 105 -6.37 -2.35 -1.81
CA LEU A 105 -6.65 -3.72 -1.38
C LEU A 105 -7.71 -3.70 -0.26
N ASP A 106 -8.83 -4.39 -0.47
CA ASP A 106 -9.90 -4.50 0.54
C ASP A 106 -10.63 -5.85 0.45
N GLN A 107 -11.37 -6.23 1.49
CA GLN A 107 -12.14 -7.48 1.56
C GLN A 107 -13.47 -7.31 2.30
N THR A 108 -14.53 -7.93 1.76
CA THR A 108 -15.87 -7.92 2.36
C THR A 108 -16.53 -9.30 2.27
N LEU A 109 -17.68 -9.49 2.93
CA LEU A 109 -18.56 -10.64 2.68
C LEU A 109 -19.69 -10.23 1.72
N SER A 110 -20.07 -11.13 0.82
CA SER A 110 -21.32 -11.02 0.09
C SER A 110 -22.52 -11.21 1.04
N ASP A 111 -23.65 -10.60 0.69
CA ASP A 111 -24.89 -10.68 1.48
C ASP A 111 -25.57 -12.06 1.35
N ALA A 112 -26.72 -12.23 2.02
CA ALA A 112 -27.53 -13.43 1.95
C ALA A 112 -28.12 -13.73 0.54
N ASN A 113 -27.94 -12.84 -0.44
CA ASN A 113 -28.32 -12.99 -1.85
C ASN A 113 -27.10 -13.10 -2.78
N GLY A 114 -25.87 -13.14 -2.23
CA GLY A 114 -24.62 -13.22 -2.98
C GLY A 114 -24.11 -11.89 -3.56
N LEU A 115 -24.73 -10.76 -3.23
CA LEU A 115 -24.29 -9.43 -3.67
C LEU A 115 -23.12 -8.94 -2.83
N TYR A 116 -22.10 -8.38 -3.48
CA TYR A 116 -21.03 -7.63 -2.84
C TYR A 116 -20.88 -6.27 -3.52
N GLN A 117 -20.38 -5.29 -2.75
CA GLN A 117 -20.01 -3.96 -3.25
C GLN A 117 -18.80 -3.45 -2.48
N PHE A 118 -17.90 -2.80 -3.20
CA PHE A 118 -16.83 -1.96 -2.68
C PHE A 118 -16.95 -0.56 -3.31
N LEU A 119 -16.50 0.45 -2.57
CA LEU A 119 -16.39 1.84 -2.99
C LEU A 119 -14.98 2.31 -2.63
N VAL A 120 -14.20 2.70 -3.63
CA VAL A 120 -12.76 3.02 -3.48
C VAL A 120 -12.45 4.30 -4.24
N ASP A 121 -11.80 5.26 -3.59
CA ASP A 121 -11.45 6.55 -4.21
C ASP A 121 -10.00 6.59 -4.67
N MET A 122 -9.81 6.98 -5.93
CA MET A 122 -8.66 6.65 -6.75
C MET A 122 -8.25 7.82 -7.64
N ASP A 123 -6.95 8.11 -7.74
CA ASP A 123 -6.47 9.13 -8.68
C ASP A 123 -6.72 8.70 -10.15
N SER A 124 -6.53 9.63 -11.07
CA SER A 124 -6.70 9.37 -12.50
C SER A 124 -5.67 8.38 -13.07
N GLY A 125 -6.07 7.62 -14.09
CA GLY A 125 -5.23 6.66 -14.82
C GLY A 125 -6.03 5.46 -15.34
N ASP A 126 -5.38 4.63 -16.14
CA ASP A 126 -5.90 3.30 -16.47
C ASP A 126 -5.60 2.34 -15.32
N TYR A 127 -6.56 1.53 -14.87
CA TYR A 127 -6.44 0.59 -13.75
C TYR A 127 -6.89 -0.83 -14.14
N GLN A 128 -6.34 -1.83 -13.46
CA GLN A 128 -6.88 -3.19 -13.46
C GLN A 128 -7.58 -3.46 -12.14
N VAL A 129 -8.89 -3.73 -12.22
CA VAL A 129 -9.74 -4.06 -11.08
C VAL A 129 -9.92 -5.56 -11.02
N ASN A 130 -9.36 -6.19 -9.99
CA ASN A 130 -9.38 -7.63 -9.82
C ASN A 130 -10.26 -8.00 -8.62
N VAL A 131 -11.32 -8.76 -8.86
CA VAL A 131 -12.15 -9.33 -7.79
C VAL A 131 -11.99 -10.84 -7.75
N THR A 132 -11.76 -11.35 -6.56
CA THR A 132 -11.56 -12.79 -6.30
C THR A 132 -12.52 -13.26 -5.22
N SER A 133 -13.25 -14.35 -5.48
CA SER A 133 -14.21 -14.99 -4.57
C SER A 133 -14.11 -16.51 -4.75
N ASN A 134 -13.92 -17.28 -3.66
CA ASN A 134 -13.75 -18.74 -3.69
C ASN A 134 -12.77 -19.27 -4.77
N GLY A 135 -11.64 -18.59 -4.97
CA GLY A 135 -10.64 -18.95 -5.99
C GLY A 135 -11.06 -18.65 -7.44
N ILE A 136 -12.29 -18.21 -7.68
CA ILE A 136 -12.72 -17.66 -8.96
C ILE A 136 -12.31 -16.20 -9.01
N TYR A 137 -11.65 -15.84 -10.10
CA TYR A 137 -11.13 -14.50 -10.37
C TYR A 137 -11.87 -13.87 -11.56
N ARG A 138 -12.11 -12.57 -11.45
CA ARG A 138 -12.55 -11.68 -12.52
C ARG A 138 -11.65 -10.45 -12.51
N GLN A 139 -11.30 -9.99 -13.69
CA GLN A 139 -10.56 -8.76 -13.93
C GLN A 139 -11.36 -7.93 -14.93
N GLU A 140 -11.56 -6.66 -14.61
CA GLU A 140 -12.03 -5.66 -15.55
C GLU A 140 -10.97 -4.56 -15.69
N SER A 141 -10.75 -4.11 -16.92
CA SER A 141 -9.89 -2.97 -17.20
C SER A 141 -10.70 -1.69 -17.06
N LEU A 142 -10.43 -0.94 -15.99
CA LEU A 142 -11.15 0.27 -15.64
C LEU A 142 -10.29 1.49 -15.92
N LYS A 143 -10.70 2.32 -16.87
CA LYS A 143 -10.14 3.66 -16.98
C LYS A 143 -10.81 4.59 -15.96
N VAL A 144 -10.16 4.77 -14.81
CA VAL A 144 -10.48 5.86 -13.88
C VAL A 144 -9.95 7.12 -14.53
N ASN A 145 -10.74 7.74 -15.40
CA ASN A 145 -10.42 9.09 -15.85
C ASN A 145 -10.21 9.98 -14.62
N ASP A 146 -9.47 11.08 -14.76
CA ASP A 146 -9.73 12.16 -13.82
C ASP A 146 -11.19 12.60 -14.03
N ALA A 147 -11.85 13.21 -13.04
CA ALA A 147 -13.06 14.00 -13.35
C ALA A 147 -12.77 15.03 -14.47
N ARG A 148 -11.47 15.36 -14.62
CA ARG A 148 -10.83 16.05 -15.75
C ARG A 148 -10.43 15.20 -16.97
N GLN A 149 -11.18 14.17 -17.35
CA GLN A 149 -11.39 13.87 -18.78
C GLN A 149 -12.88 13.85 -19.10
N ALA A 150 -13.34 15.00 -19.60
CA ALA A 150 -14.72 15.30 -19.93
C ALA A 150 -14.99 15.04 -21.41
N ALA A 151 -16.20 14.59 -21.73
CA ALA A 151 -16.74 14.71 -23.09
C ALA A 151 -17.58 15.99 -23.18
N VAL A 152 -17.29 16.85 -24.15
CA VAL A 152 -18.16 18.00 -24.50
C VAL A 152 -18.73 17.80 -25.88
N SER A 153 -19.98 18.22 -26.10
CA SER A 153 -20.58 18.15 -27.44
C SER A 153 -20.33 19.46 -28.17
N VAL A 154 -19.50 19.43 -29.22
CA VAL A 154 -19.25 20.57 -30.10
C VAL A 154 -20.11 20.47 -31.36
N ARG A 155 -20.73 21.59 -31.73
CA ARG A 155 -21.58 21.74 -32.92
C ARG A 155 -21.31 23.09 -33.57
N VAL A 156 -21.36 23.16 -34.90
CA VAL A 156 -21.20 24.43 -35.66
C VAL A 156 -22.32 24.59 -36.68
N GLU A 157 -23.12 25.65 -36.51
CA GLU A 157 -24.26 26.00 -37.35
C GLU A 157 -23.95 27.24 -38.19
N GLY A 158 -23.73 27.02 -39.49
CA GLY A 158 -23.59 28.09 -40.48
C GLY A 158 -24.95 28.65 -40.90
N LEU A 159 -24.93 29.77 -41.62
CA LEU A 159 -26.14 30.52 -41.99
C LEU A 159 -27.14 29.66 -42.79
N LYS A 160 -26.65 28.75 -43.63
CA LYS A 160 -27.47 27.92 -44.54
C LYS A 160 -27.55 26.45 -44.15
N GLU A 161 -26.52 25.92 -43.51
CA GLU A 161 -26.38 24.49 -43.21
C GLU A 161 -25.54 24.24 -41.95
N THR A 162 -25.64 23.04 -41.39
CA THR A 162 -24.79 22.56 -40.29
C THR A 162 -23.38 22.27 -40.83
N LEU A 163 -22.39 23.06 -40.42
CA LEU A 163 -20.98 22.88 -40.85
C LEU A 163 -20.27 21.79 -40.04
N LEU A 164 -20.70 21.57 -38.79
CA LEU A 164 -20.29 20.44 -37.96
C LEU A 164 -21.50 19.96 -37.14
N ALA A 165 -22.01 18.78 -37.49
CA ALA A 165 -23.02 18.08 -36.69
C ALA A 165 -22.45 17.76 -35.29
N PRO A 166 -23.27 17.56 -34.25
CA PRO A 166 -22.78 17.31 -32.90
C PRO A 166 -21.71 16.22 -32.83
N LYS A 167 -20.54 16.57 -32.30
CA LYS A 167 -19.43 15.65 -32.02
C LYS A 167 -19.03 15.75 -30.57
N ASN A 168 -18.94 14.59 -29.92
CA ASN A 168 -18.29 14.51 -28.63
C ASN A 168 -16.78 14.70 -28.85
N VAL A 169 -16.22 15.69 -28.16
CA VAL A 169 -14.79 15.97 -28.11
C VAL A 169 -14.31 15.57 -26.72
N GLU A 170 -13.34 14.65 -26.69
CA GLU A 170 -12.57 14.38 -25.48
C GLU A 170 -11.74 15.62 -25.13
N ILE A 171 -11.97 16.13 -23.93
CA ILE A 171 -11.29 17.28 -23.35
C ILE A 171 -10.81 16.92 -21.94
N TYR A 172 -9.98 17.79 -21.36
CA TYR A 172 -9.67 17.76 -19.94
C TYR A 172 -10.56 18.78 -19.21
N ASP A 173 -11.47 18.34 -18.33
CA ASP A 173 -12.39 19.22 -17.56
C ASP A 173 -11.60 20.27 -16.76
N ARG A 174 -12.16 21.47 -16.60
CA ARG A 174 -11.58 22.64 -15.91
C ARG A 174 -10.24 23.16 -16.48
N GLU A 175 -9.58 22.42 -17.38
CA GLU A 175 -8.27 22.72 -17.98
C GLU A 175 -8.37 23.08 -19.48
N THR A 176 -9.23 22.39 -20.23
CA THR A 176 -9.42 22.63 -21.66
C THR A 176 -10.39 23.78 -21.89
N THR A 177 -9.97 24.75 -22.71
CA THR A 177 -10.79 25.93 -22.99
C THR A 177 -11.77 25.70 -24.14
N LEU A 178 -12.82 26.52 -24.16
CA LEU A 178 -13.81 26.66 -25.23
C LEU A 178 -13.19 26.65 -26.63
N LEU A 179 -12.16 27.48 -26.87
CA LEU A 179 -11.43 27.51 -28.14
C LEU A 179 -10.70 26.20 -28.41
N THR A 180 -10.12 25.58 -27.40
CA THR A 180 -9.30 24.37 -27.56
C THR A 180 -10.14 23.17 -27.97
N ALA A 181 -11.30 22.98 -27.32
CA ALA A 181 -12.26 21.94 -27.67
C ALA A 181 -12.85 22.16 -29.08
N VAL A 182 -13.24 23.39 -29.41
CA VAL A 182 -13.78 23.73 -30.74
C VAL A 182 -12.77 23.52 -31.85
N ARG A 183 -11.51 23.96 -31.65
CA ARG A 183 -10.44 23.72 -32.62
C ARG A 183 -10.24 22.24 -32.87
N LYS A 184 -10.12 21.44 -31.79
CA LYS A 184 -10.05 19.97 -31.88
C LYS A 184 -11.24 19.40 -32.66
N ALA A 185 -12.46 19.84 -32.39
CA ALA A 185 -13.65 19.40 -33.13
C ALA A 185 -13.57 19.66 -34.65
N LEU A 186 -13.10 20.85 -35.03
CA LEU A 186 -12.95 21.28 -36.42
C LEU A 186 -11.81 20.53 -37.12
N ASP A 187 -10.65 20.42 -36.45
CA ASP A 187 -9.47 19.71 -36.93
C ASP A 187 -9.76 18.20 -37.12
N ASP A 188 -10.31 17.53 -36.11
CA ASP A 188 -10.67 16.10 -36.15
C ASP A 188 -11.67 15.76 -37.28
N ASN A 189 -12.53 16.72 -37.66
CA ASN A 189 -13.55 16.55 -38.70
C ASN A 189 -13.18 17.22 -40.04
N SER A 190 -11.92 17.71 -40.19
CA SER A 190 -11.42 18.36 -41.41
C SER A 190 -12.26 19.55 -41.90
N VAL A 191 -12.89 20.29 -40.98
CA VAL A 191 -13.65 21.52 -41.28
C VAL A 191 -12.65 22.70 -41.26
N PRO A 192 -12.41 23.39 -42.39
CA PRO A 192 -11.41 24.45 -42.44
C PRO A 192 -11.86 25.67 -41.62
N TYR A 193 -10.91 26.31 -40.92
CA TYR A 193 -11.12 27.51 -40.13
C TYR A 193 -9.84 28.36 -40.05
N GLU A 194 -9.94 29.58 -39.54
CA GLU A 194 -8.80 30.43 -39.20
C GLU A 194 -8.95 31.01 -37.79
N VAL A 195 -7.85 31.12 -37.04
CA VAL A 195 -7.78 31.79 -35.74
C VAL A 195 -6.88 33.02 -35.83
N VAL A 196 -7.40 34.17 -35.38
CA VAL A 196 -6.68 35.44 -35.31
C VAL A 196 -6.83 35.98 -33.89
N ASN A 197 -5.72 36.39 -33.26
CA ASN A 197 -5.69 36.97 -31.90
C ASN A 197 -6.43 36.14 -30.82
N GLY A 198 -6.43 34.81 -30.94
CA GLY A 198 -7.10 33.91 -30.00
C GLY A 198 -8.63 33.79 -30.19
N MET A 199 -9.18 34.27 -31.31
CA MET A 199 -10.58 34.09 -31.69
C MET A 199 -10.69 33.43 -33.07
N ILE A 200 -11.79 32.73 -33.32
CA ILE A 200 -12.14 32.21 -34.65
C ILE A 200 -12.48 33.39 -35.57
N ASN A 201 -11.77 33.52 -36.69
CA ASN A 201 -12.02 34.56 -37.71
C ASN A 201 -13.04 34.11 -38.75
N TRP A 202 -12.95 32.85 -39.19
CA TRP A 202 -13.94 32.20 -40.05
C TRP A 202 -13.94 30.67 -39.88
N ILE A 203 -15.04 30.03 -40.30
CA ILE A 203 -15.21 28.57 -40.41
C ILE A 203 -15.88 28.26 -41.76
N GLY A 204 -15.56 27.09 -42.32
CA GLY A 204 -16.20 26.54 -43.50
C GLY A 204 -15.53 26.96 -44.80
N LYS A 205 -15.88 26.27 -45.89
CA LYS A 205 -15.29 26.48 -47.22
C LYS A 205 -15.62 27.86 -47.81
N ASP A 206 -16.79 28.39 -47.45
CA ASP A 206 -17.27 29.72 -47.85
C ASP A 206 -16.71 30.85 -46.95
N GLN A 207 -15.92 30.53 -45.93
CA GLN A 207 -15.30 31.47 -44.98
C GLN A 207 -16.32 32.41 -44.29
N GLU A 208 -17.43 31.84 -43.77
CA GLU A 208 -18.39 32.59 -42.93
C GLU A 208 -17.69 33.17 -41.69
N LYS A 209 -18.09 34.38 -41.27
CA LYS A 209 -17.40 35.21 -40.25
C LYS A 209 -18.31 35.57 -39.07
N ASP A 210 -17.75 36.31 -38.13
CA ASP A 210 -18.47 36.94 -37.02
C ASP A 210 -19.17 35.93 -36.09
N TRP A 211 -18.45 34.86 -35.72
CA TRP A 211 -18.99 33.74 -34.97
C TRP A 211 -19.32 34.03 -33.50
N GLN A 212 -20.44 33.49 -33.03
CA GLN A 212 -20.88 33.51 -31.64
C GLN A 212 -20.78 32.13 -31.00
N TRP A 213 -20.73 32.08 -29.67
CA TRP A 213 -20.56 30.88 -28.85
C TRP A 213 -21.72 30.77 -27.86
N LEU A 214 -22.30 29.58 -27.72
CA LEU A 214 -23.26 29.23 -26.69
C LEU A 214 -22.70 28.06 -25.88
N VAL A 215 -22.77 28.14 -24.55
CA VAL A 215 -22.43 27.04 -23.64
C VAL A 215 -23.67 26.69 -22.84
N ASN A 216 -24.10 25.42 -22.88
CA ASN A 216 -25.29 24.91 -22.20
C ASN A 216 -26.56 25.72 -22.48
N GLY A 217 -26.72 26.18 -23.73
CA GLY A 217 -27.84 27.01 -24.16
C GLY A 217 -27.88 28.44 -23.61
N THR A 218 -26.88 28.85 -22.81
CA THR A 218 -26.75 30.20 -22.28
C THR A 218 -26.00 31.09 -23.28
N GLY A 219 -26.67 32.14 -23.76
CA GLY A 219 -26.09 33.14 -24.66
C GLY A 219 -25.34 34.24 -23.89
N GLY A 220 -24.17 34.63 -24.39
CA GLY A 220 -23.32 35.67 -23.82
C GLY A 220 -21.88 35.55 -24.31
N MET A 221 -21.01 36.50 -23.94
CA MET A 221 -19.59 36.43 -24.28
C MET A 221 -18.85 35.40 -23.40
N ALA A 222 -19.06 34.12 -23.66
CA ALA A 222 -18.14 33.08 -23.22
C ALA A 222 -16.77 33.34 -23.88
N LEU A 223 -15.71 33.47 -23.07
CA LEU A 223 -14.39 33.79 -23.58
C LEU A 223 -13.79 32.56 -24.29
N PRO A 224 -12.92 32.73 -25.31
CA PRO A 224 -12.14 31.64 -25.89
C PRO A 224 -11.31 30.84 -24.86
N THR A 225 -11.03 31.46 -23.71
CA THR A 225 -10.33 30.92 -22.54
C THR A 225 -11.25 30.30 -21.48
N THR A 226 -12.59 30.36 -21.61
CA THR A 226 -13.52 29.72 -20.67
C THR A 226 -13.20 28.23 -20.57
N PRO A 227 -12.80 27.69 -19.41
CA PRO A 227 -12.60 26.27 -19.23
C PRO A 227 -13.96 25.55 -19.15
N LEU A 228 -13.99 24.32 -19.65
CA LEU A 228 -15.21 23.55 -19.90
C LEU A 228 -15.43 22.43 -18.89
N LYS A 229 -16.70 22.09 -18.64
CA LYS A 229 -17.15 20.96 -17.81
C LYS A 229 -17.59 19.74 -18.64
N GLN A 230 -17.64 18.57 -18.01
CA GLN A 230 -18.22 17.34 -18.55
C GLN A 230 -19.68 17.56 -18.96
N ASN A 231 -20.02 17.05 -20.13
CA ASN A 231 -21.31 17.22 -20.80
C ASN A 231 -21.64 18.65 -21.24
N ASP A 232 -20.71 19.62 -21.18
CA ASP A 232 -20.94 20.95 -21.74
C ASP A 232 -21.33 20.85 -23.22
N GLN A 233 -22.40 21.56 -23.58
CA GLN A 233 -22.88 21.69 -24.95
C GLN A 233 -22.39 23.01 -25.55
N ILE A 234 -21.48 22.92 -26.51
CA ILE A 234 -20.85 24.04 -27.19
C ILE A 234 -21.47 24.16 -28.59
N VAL A 235 -22.31 25.18 -28.78
CA VAL A 235 -22.87 25.49 -30.10
C VAL A 235 -22.24 26.78 -30.61
N MET A 236 -21.46 26.69 -31.68
CA MET A 236 -21.04 27.84 -32.46
C MET A 236 -22.10 28.18 -33.51
N VAL A 237 -22.38 29.47 -33.65
CA VAL A 237 -23.43 29.99 -34.54
C VAL A 237 -22.88 31.17 -35.34
N SER A 238 -23.18 31.19 -36.64
CA SER A 238 -22.88 32.31 -37.53
C SER A 238 -23.58 33.58 -37.01
N GLY A 239 -22.84 34.57 -36.54
CA GLY A 239 -23.40 35.74 -35.82
C GLY A 239 -24.11 36.77 -36.72
N GLN A 240 -24.32 36.43 -38.00
CA GLN A 240 -25.33 37.06 -38.84
C GLN A 240 -26.76 36.67 -38.41
N LEU A 241 -26.91 35.60 -37.60
CA LEU A 241 -28.12 35.30 -36.85
C LEU A 241 -28.20 36.21 -35.61
N TRP A 242 -29.20 37.08 -35.60
CA TRP A 242 -29.43 38.04 -34.53
C TRP A 242 -30.19 37.42 -33.35
N ASP A 243 -29.66 37.56 -32.14
CA ASP A 243 -30.23 36.99 -30.89
C ASP A 243 -30.55 35.48 -30.98
N PRO A 244 -29.55 34.62 -31.28
CA PRO A 244 -29.78 33.23 -31.67
C PRO A 244 -30.29 32.38 -30.49
N THR A 245 -31.47 31.78 -30.68
CA THR A 245 -32.20 31.04 -29.65
C THR A 245 -32.06 29.53 -29.87
N LEU A 246 -31.59 28.79 -28.85
CA LEU A 246 -31.48 27.33 -28.91
C LEU A 246 -32.85 26.65 -28.97
N THR A 247 -33.00 25.64 -29.84
CA THR A 247 -34.17 24.75 -29.86
C THR A 247 -33.78 23.29 -29.64
N ARG A 248 -34.75 22.48 -29.15
CA ARG A 248 -34.66 21.02 -29.02
C ARG A 248 -35.91 20.34 -29.54
N LEU A 249 -35.76 19.09 -29.97
CA LEU A 249 -36.88 18.15 -30.17
C LEU A 249 -37.01 17.27 -28.93
N SER A 250 -38.24 16.99 -28.52
CA SER A 250 -38.57 16.06 -27.43
C SER A 250 -39.68 15.10 -27.86
N LEU A 251 -39.60 13.85 -27.40
CA LEU A 251 -40.48 12.75 -27.77
C LEU A 251 -41.51 12.48 -26.66
N GLU A 252 -42.78 12.33 -27.00
CA GLU A 252 -43.80 11.83 -26.07
C GLU A 252 -43.87 10.30 -26.13
N GLY A 253 -42.93 9.63 -25.45
CA GLY A 253 -42.87 8.17 -25.37
C GLY A 253 -41.45 7.62 -25.33
N GLU A 254 -41.31 6.33 -25.61
CA GLU A 254 -40.03 5.63 -25.70
C GLU A 254 -39.37 5.81 -27.08
N ASP A 255 -38.05 5.84 -27.13
CA ASP A 255 -37.21 5.97 -28.33
C ASP A 255 -37.23 4.72 -29.24
N SER A 256 -37.70 3.59 -28.71
CA SER A 256 -38.04 2.40 -29.50
C SER A 256 -39.54 2.09 -29.40
N VAL A 257 -40.24 2.08 -30.53
CA VAL A 257 -41.70 1.84 -30.59
C VAL A 257 -42.07 0.69 -31.53
N LYS A 258 -43.30 0.17 -31.38
CA LYS A 258 -43.85 -0.84 -32.27
C LYS A 258 -44.36 -0.22 -33.59
N VAL A 259 -44.29 -0.95 -34.70
CA VAL A 259 -44.99 -0.59 -35.95
C VAL A 259 -46.47 -0.31 -35.66
N GLY A 260 -46.97 0.82 -36.15
CA GLY A 260 -48.34 1.27 -35.98
C GLY A 260 -48.59 2.10 -34.73
N THR A 261 -47.60 2.34 -33.88
CA THR A 261 -47.64 3.36 -32.81
C THR A 261 -47.72 4.77 -33.41
N GLU A 262 -48.42 5.66 -32.74
CA GLU A 262 -48.41 7.11 -33.02
C GLU A 262 -47.28 7.76 -32.22
N ILE A 263 -46.44 8.53 -32.91
CA ILE A 263 -45.27 9.21 -32.37
C ILE A 263 -45.59 10.70 -32.35
N SER A 264 -45.64 11.29 -31.16
CA SER A 264 -45.77 12.74 -30.98
C SER A 264 -44.41 13.35 -30.61
N VAL A 265 -44.07 14.46 -31.26
CA VAL A 265 -42.80 15.17 -31.12
C VAL A 265 -43.09 16.64 -30.86
N THR A 266 -42.51 17.20 -29.80
CA THR A 266 -42.59 18.63 -29.49
C THR A 266 -41.29 19.33 -29.91
N LEU A 267 -41.38 20.51 -30.52
CA LEU A 267 -40.26 21.44 -30.70
C LEU A 267 -40.33 22.54 -29.63
N GLU A 268 -39.22 22.75 -28.94
CA GLU A 268 -39.14 23.72 -27.84
C GLU A 268 -37.97 24.68 -28.05
N LYS A 269 -38.17 25.96 -27.70
CA LYS A 269 -37.17 27.05 -27.69
C LYS A 269 -36.80 27.45 -26.28
N TYR A 270 -35.53 27.75 -26.02
CA TYR A 270 -35.04 28.15 -24.70
C TYR A 270 -35.19 29.66 -24.48
N THR A 271 -35.76 30.10 -23.35
CA THR A 271 -35.96 31.52 -23.03
C THR A 271 -36.06 31.74 -21.53
N ASN A 272 -35.28 32.67 -20.98
CA ASN A 272 -35.31 33.07 -19.55
C ASN A 272 -35.21 31.87 -18.57
N GLY A 273 -34.25 30.97 -18.82
CA GLY A 273 -33.96 29.84 -17.92
C GLY A 273 -34.89 28.63 -18.06
N ARG A 274 -35.78 28.60 -19.06
CA ARG A 274 -36.74 27.50 -19.29
C ARG A 274 -36.99 27.26 -20.77
N TYR A 275 -37.48 26.07 -21.10
CA TYR A 275 -38.00 25.78 -22.43
C TYR A 275 -39.48 26.20 -22.56
N LEU A 276 -39.87 26.63 -23.76
CA LEU A 276 -41.21 27.03 -24.18
C LEU A 276 -41.47 26.44 -25.58
N THR A 277 -42.74 26.35 -26.01
CA THR A 277 -43.11 25.76 -27.30
C THR A 277 -42.64 26.59 -28.51
N ALA A 278 -42.34 25.93 -29.64
CA ALA A 278 -41.93 26.56 -30.90
C ALA A 278 -42.88 26.19 -32.05
N GLU A 279 -43.79 27.12 -32.34
CA GLU A 279 -44.91 26.99 -33.28
C GLU A 279 -44.48 27.33 -34.73
N ASP A 280 -45.27 26.91 -35.73
CA ASP A 280 -45.08 27.15 -37.17
C ASP A 280 -43.71 26.70 -37.75
N GLN A 281 -42.97 25.82 -37.07
CA GLN A 281 -41.68 25.28 -37.54
C GLN A 281 -41.87 23.94 -38.25
N LYS A 282 -40.99 23.61 -39.21
CA LYS A 282 -41.21 22.45 -40.11
C LYS A 282 -40.42 21.22 -39.67
N ILE A 283 -41.12 20.17 -39.25
CA ILE A 283 -40.54 18.88 -38.85
C ILE A 283 -40.53 17.91 -40.04
N SER A 284 -39.45 17.16 -40.22
CA SER A 284 -39.25 16.22 -41.34
C SER A 284 -38.81 14.84 -40.85
N PHE A 285 -39.47 13.79 -41.35
CA PHE A 285 -39.34 12.41 -40.86
C PHE A 285 -38.62 11.53 -41.88
N ALA A 286 -37.29 11.60 -41.93
CA ALA A 286 -36.51 10.65 -42.70
C ALA A 286 -36.70 9.23 -42.11
N GLY A 287 -36.74 8.21 -42.96
CA GLY A 287 -37.13 6.86 -42.52
C GLY A 287 -38.64 6.61 -42.39
N SER A 288 -39.51 7.63 -42.56
CA SER A 288 -40.97 7.47 -42.68
C SER A 288 -41.42 7.20 -44.13
N THR A 289 -42.71 6.94 -44.37
CA THR A 289 -43.35 7.26 -45.67
C THR A 289 -44.16 8.57 -45.61
N GLN A 290 -44.40 9.10 -44.42
CA GLN A 290 -45.02 10.40 -44.20
C GLN A 290 -44.00 11.53 -44.42
N GLY A 291 -44.41 12.56 -45.17
CA GLY A 291 -43.57 13.73 -45.45
C GLY A 291 -43.46 14.69 -44.27
N SER A 292 -42.77 15.81 -44.49
CA SER A 292 -42.64 16.88 -43.50
C SER A 292 -43.98 17.53 -43.15
N GLN A 293 -44.18 17.85 -41.87
CA GLN A 293 -45.33 18.60 -41.35
C GLN A 293 -44.85 19.88 -40.63
N TYR A 294 -45.78 20.71 -40.15
CA TYR A 294 -45.49 21.92 -39.36
C TYR A 294 -46.00 21.75 -37.93
N THR A 295 -45.28 22.31 -36.95
CA THR A 295 -45.67 22.31 -35.53
C THR A 295 -46.95 23.11 -35.31
N ASP A 296 -47.85 22.56 -34.50
CA ASP A 296 -49.09 23.22 -34.10
C ASP A 296 -48.86 24.35 -33.07
N GLY A 297 -49.96 24.94 -32.55
CA GLY A 297 -49.93 25.96 -31.50
C GLY A 297 -49.39 25.50 -30.13
N ASN A 298 -49.09 24.21 -29.96
CA ASN A 298 -48.40 23.63 -28.81
C ASN A 298 -46.94 23.26 -29.15
N GLY A 299 -46.46 23.62 -30.35
CA GLY A 299 -45.14 23.19 -30.85
C GLY A 299 -45.08 21.71 -31.25
N GLN A 300 -46.21 21.01 -31.37
CA GLN A 300 -46.26 19.56 -31.55
C GLN A 300 -46.51 19.12 -33.01
N VAL A 301 -45.95 17.97 -33.37
CA VAL A 301 -46.29 17.20 -34.57
C VAL A 301 -46.46 15.73 -34.21
N SER A 302 -47.60 15.15 -34.58
CA SER A 302 -47.84 13.71 -34.51
C SER A 302 -47.77 13.06 -35.88
N PHE A 303 -47.13 11.89 -35.96
CA PHE A 303 -47.09 11.04 -37.14
C PHE A 303 -47.13 9.58 -36.72
N ARG A 304 -47.36 8.65 -37.67
CA ARG A 304 -47.48 7.22 -37.36
C ARG A 304 -46.28 6.42 -37.83
N ALA A 305 -45.77 5.55 -36.98
CA ALA A 305 -44.72 4.57 -37.26
C ALA A 305 -45.19 3.58 -38.33
N ASP A 306 -44.96 3.87 -39.60
CA ASP A 306 -45.61 3.22 -40.75
C ASP A 306 -44.85 2.02 -41.35
N LYS A 307 -43.60 1.77 -40.96
CA LYS A 307 -42.77 0.61 -41.36
C LYS A 307 -41.67 0.33 -40.33
N GLU A 308 -41.07 -0.85 -40.40
CA GLU A 308 -39.88 -1.18 -39.60
C GLU A 308 -38.64 -0.42 -40.08
N GLY A 309 -37.81 0.03 -39.13
CA GLY A 309 -36.54 0.71 -39.40
C GLY A 309 -36.27 1.88 -38.48
N THR A 310 -35.17 2.59 -38.75
CA THR A 310 -34.76 3.79 -38.02
C THR A 310 -35.37 5.03 -38.66
N TYR A 311 -36.03 5.86 -37.85
CA TYR A 311 -36.59 7.15 -38.23
C TYR A 311 -35.68 8.26 -37.70
N GLU A 312 -35.31 9.19 -38.55
CA GLU A 312 -34.53 10.38 -38.19
C GLU A 312 -35.42 11.62 -38.35
N ILE A 313 -35.67 12.29 -37.22
CA ILE A 313 -36.61 13.40 -37.09
C ILE A 313 -35.81 14.69 -36.98
N THR A 314 -36.00 15.58 -37.96
CA THR A 314 -35.26 16.84 -38.09
C THR A 314 -36.21 18.02 -38.11
N ALA A 315 -35.77 19.21 -37.70
CA ALA A 315 -36.55 20.44 -37.90
C ALA A 315 -35.79 21.45 -38.78
N GLN A 316 -36.52 22.07 -39.70
CA GLN A 316 -36.12 23.27 -40.41
C GLN A 316 -36.74 24.44 -39.64
N THR A 317 -35.88 25.29 -39.07
CA THR A 317 -36.25 26.42 -38.22
C THR A 317 -35.93 27.74 -38.91
N ASP A 318 -36.84 28.72 -38.77
CA ASP A 318 -36.73 30.04 -39.38
C ASP A 318 -36.36 31.13 -38.36
N GLY A 319 -35.91 32.29 -38.86
CA GLY A 319 -35.61 33.47 -38.05
C GLY A 319 -34.34 33.32 -37.21
N ASN A 320 -34.44 33.53 -35.90
CA ASN A 320 -33.32 33.41 -34.94
C ASN A 320 -33.26 32.03 -34.26
N LEU A 321 -34.14 31.09 -34.62
CA LEU A 321 -34.18 29.77 -34.01
C LEU A 321 -33.07 28.86 -34.57
N ILE A 322 -32.13 28.47 -33.73
CA ILE A 322 -31.09 27.50 -34.07
C ILE A 322 -31.77 26.15 -34.29
N ARG A 323 -31.46 25.47 -35.40
CA ARG A 323 -31.94 24.12 -35.72
C ARG A 323 -31.70 23.16 -34.54
N PRO A 324 -32.63 22.28 -34.16
CA PRO A 324 -32.40 21.31 -33.09
C PRO A 324 -31.41 20.22 -33.53
N VAL A 325 -30.98 19.38 -32.59
CA VAL A 325 -30.33 18.10 -32.90
C VAL A 325 -31.39 17.11 -33.44
N PRO A 326 -31.10 16.30 -34.48
CA PRO A 326 -32.02 15.26 -34.94
C PRO A 326 -32.37 14.26 -33.83
N LEU A 327 -33.64 13.88 -33.74
CA LEU A 327 -34.11 12.84 -32.82
C LEU A 327 -34.28 11.52 -33.59
N VAL A 328 -33.80 10.42 -33.03
CA VAL A 328 -33.85 9.10 -33.67
C VAL A 328 -34.88 8.22 -32.96
N VAL A 329 -35.74 7.55 -33.72
CA VAL A 329 -36.71 6.57 -33.20
C VAL A 329 -36.52 5.23 -33.91
N VAL A 330 -36.43 4.14 -33.16
CA VAL A 330 -36.31 2.78 -33.71
C VAL A 330 -37.70 2.13 -33.75
N VAL A 331 -38.22 1.87 -34.94
CA VAL A 331 -39.51 1.19 -35.12
C VAL A 331 -39.29 -0.30 -35.34
N SER A 332 -39.68 -1.10 -34.35
CA SER A 332 -39.53 -2.55 -34.34
C SER A 332 -40.86 -3.29 -34.43
N LYS A 333 -40.82 -4.59 -34.73
CA LYS A 333 -42.03 -5.41 -34.80
C LYS A 333 -42.63 -5.71 -33.42
N ASP A 334 -41.83 -5.66 -32.36
CA ASP A 334 -42.14 -6.26 -31.06
C ASP A 334 -42.23 -5.27 -29.90
N GLY A 335 -41.47 -4.17 -29.94
CA GLY A 335 -41.44 -3.13 -28.90
C GLY A 335 -40.03 -2.82 -28.38
N PRO A 336 -39.92 -1.99 -27.32
CA PRO A 336 -38.66 -1.61 -26.67
C PRO A 336 -38.06 -2.71 -25.77
N VAL A 337 -36.75 -2.58 -25.49
CA VAL A 337 -35.99 -3.40 -24.53
C VAL A 337 -35.04 -2.47 -23.76
N THR A 338 -35.30 -2.28 -22.46
CA THR A 338 -34.71 -1.19 -21.66
C THR A 338 -33.58 -1.66 -20.72
N PRO A 339 -32.42 -1.00 -20.66
CA PRO A 339 -31.45 -1.10 -19.57
C PRO A 339 -31.68 -0.02 -18.47
N PRO A 340 -31.23 -0.24 -17.22
CA PRO A 340 -31.34 0.74 -16.12
C PRO A 340 -30.12 1.68 -16.00
N VAL A 341 -30.21 2.64 -15.08
CA VAL A 341 -29.22 3.69 -14.75
C VAL A 341 -28.68 3.47 -13.32
N GLU A 342 -27.41 3.79 -13.06
CA GLU A 342 -26.78 3.76 -11.72
C GLU A 342 -26.56 5.19 -11.15
N ASP A 343 -26.18 5.27 -9.86
CA ASP A 343 -26.23 6.47 -9.01
C ASP A 343 -25.14 6.37 -7.93
N VAL A 344 -24.28 7.40 -7.74
CA VAL A 344 -23.08 7.35 -6.85
C VAL A 344 -22.94 8.58 -5.97
N ASP A 345 -23.01 8.36 -4.66
CA ASP A 345 -23.41 9.43 -3.73
C ASP A 345 -22.34 9.72 -2.65
N THR A 346 -21.06 9.89 -3.00
CA THR A 346 -19.99 10.27 -2.06
C THR A 346 -18.94 11.18 -2.73
N CYS A 347 -18.48 12.22 -2.05
CA CYS A 347 -17.48 13.17 -2.52
C CYS A 347 -16.22 13.12 -1.64
N GLN A 348 -15.06 12.84 -2.22
CA GLN A 348 -13.74 13.00 -1.61
C GLN A 348 -13.04 14.26 -2.11
N VAL A 349 -12.35 14.95 -1.20
CA VAL A 349 -11.61 16.19 -1.49
C VAL A 349 -10.24 16.13 -0.81
N ARG A 350 -9.17 16.30 -1.58
CA ARG A 350 -7.82 16.49 -1.07
C ARG A 350 -7.72 17.92 -0.55
N MET A 351 -7.42 18.14 0.73
CA MET A 351 -7.39 19.50 1.28
C MET A 351 -6.11 19.80 2.05
N ARG A 352 -5.54 20.98 1.81
CA ARG A 352 -4.42 21.55 2.55
C ARG A 352 -4.76 22.98 2.98
N ILE A 353 -4.36 23.34 4.20
CA ILE A 353 -4.53 24.68 4.77
C ILE A 353 -3.18 25.08 5.38
N GLU A 354 -2.44 25.99 4.73
CA GLU A 354 -1.14 26.51 5.19
C GLU A 354 -1.28 27.95 5.70
N GLY A 355 -1.29 28.12 7.01
CA GLY A 355 -1.26 29.43 7.67
C GLY A 355 0.15 30.04 7.69
N TYR A 356 0.25 31.29 8.14
CA TYR A 356 1.54 31.97 8.33
C TYR A 356 2.30 31.45 9.57
N ARG A 357 1.64 30.74 10.50
CA ARG A 357 2.34 29.93 11.53
C ARG A 357 2.71 28.56 10.99
N GLY A 358 1.87 27.97 10.14
CA GLY A 358 2.18 26.81 9.32
C GLY A 358 0.96 25.94 8.98
N THR A 359 1.21 24.68 8.65
CA THR A 359 0.20 23.73 8.20
C THR A 359 -0.86 23.45 9.27
N VAL A 360 -2.09 23.95 9.04
CA VAL A 360 -3.27 23.80 9.92
C VAL A 360 -4.01 22.49 9.63
N PHE A 361 -4.09 22.10 8.35
CA PHE A 361 -4.72 20.87 7.90
C PHE A 361 -3.97 20.36 6.67
N ASP A 362 -3.74 19.05 6.59
CA ASP A 362 -3.11 18.42 5.42
C ASP A 362 -3.55 16.96 5.32
N SER A 363 -4.64 16.69 4.58
CA SER A 363 -5.24 15.36 4.47
C SER A 363 -6.29 15.29 3.36
N SER A 364 -7.07 14.21 3.31
CA SER A 364 -8.32 14.15 2.53
C SER A 364 -9.54 14.14 3.46
N ILE A 365 -10.63 14.72 2.98
CA ILE A 365 -11.98 14.59 3.55
C ILE A 365 -12.85 13.76 2.61
N SER A 366 -13.87 13.13 3.17
CA SER A 366 -14.90 12.38 2.45
C SER A 366 -16.24 12.69 3.12
N PHE A 367 -17.26 12.99 2.32
CA PHE A 367 -18.61 13.29 2.79
C PHE A 367 -19.64 13.00 1.69
N LYS A 368 -20.85 12.61 2.05
CA LYS A 368 -21.98 12.50 1.11
C LYS A 368 -22.70 13.86 1.06
N PRO A 369 -22.84 14.53 -0.09
CA PRO A 369 -23.52 15.81 -0.10
C PRO A 369 -25.01 15.70 0.23
N GLU A 370 -25.69 14.63 -0.21
CA GLU A 370 -27.12 14.40 0.06
C GLU A 370 -27.45 14.28 1.56
N ASP A 371 -26.51 13.85 2.41
CA ASP A 371 -26.70 13.80 3.88
C ASP A 371 -26.97 15.19 4.49
N TYR A 372 -26.51 16.25 3.81
CA TYR A 372 -26.73 17.65 4.21
C TYR A 372 -27.93 18.28 3.51
N LYS A 373 -28.62 17.57 2.60
CA LYS A 373 -29.65 18.14 1.74
C LYS A 373 -31.02 18.16 2.41
N ASN A 374 -31.51 19.36 2.67
CA ASN A 374 -32.83 19.60 3.20
C ASN A 374 -33.90 19.30 2.14
N LYS A 375 -34.56 18.15 2.30
CA LYS A 375 -35.56 17.59 1.36
C LYS A 375 -36.80 18.48 1.13
N THR A 376 -36.97 19.55 1.90
CA THR A 376 -38.07 20.53 1.75
C THR A 376 -37.64 21.79 1.00
N SER A 377 -36.39 22.24 1.18
CA SER A 377 -35.85 23.45 0.53
C SER A 377 -35.04 23.16 -0.74
N GLY A 378 -34.61 21.90 -0.93
CA GLY A 378 -33.69 21.47 -1.99
C GLY A 378 -32.24 21.90 -1.76
N LYS A 379 -31.92 22.53 -0.62
CA LYS A 379 -30.60 23.12 -0.32
C LYS A 379 -29.75 22.23 0.57
N TYR A 380 -28.44 22.41 0.48
CA TYR A 380 -27.44 21.76 1.32
C TYR A 380 -27.16 22.65 2.55
N GLU A 381 -27.28 22.11 3.75
CA GLU A 381 -27.27 22.86 5.02
C GLU A 381 -26.28 22.24 6.02
N ILE A 382 -25.30 23.03 6.48
CA ILE A 382 -24.21 22.56 7.37
C ILE A 382 -23.96 23.55 8.53
N THR A 383 -23.36 23.06 9.62
CA THR A 383 -22.96 23.86 10.79
C THR A 383 -21.45 23.69 11.03
N ASP A 384 -20.74 24.76 11.38
CA ASP A 384 -19.31 24.73 11.72
C ASP A 384 -19.07 24.41 13.22
N PRO A 385 -17.82 24.10 13.64
CA PRO A 385 -17.52 23.73 15.03
C PRO A 385 -17.92 24.79 16.06
N ASP A 386 -17.95 26.07 15.66
CA ASP A 386 -18.26 27.22 16.51
C ASP A 386 -19.76 27.57 16.50
N GLY A 387 -20.58 26.79 15.77
CA GLY A 387 -22.04 26.78 15.85
C GLY A 387 -22.75 27.63 14.81
N LYS A 388 -22.04 28.24 13.85
CA LYS A 388 -22.67 29.01 12.77
C LYS A 388 -23.18 28.07 11.67
N LYS A 389 -24.35 28.40 11.12
CA LYS A 389 -25.02 27.66 10.04
C LYS A 389 -24.79 28.30 8.67
N TYR A 390 -24.78 27.46 7.64
CA TYR A 390 -24.56 27.80 6.24
C TYR A 390 -25.56 27.04 5.36
N SER A 391 -25.91 27.60 4.19
CA SER A 391 -26.88 27.01 3.26
C SER A 391 -26.53 27.31 1.80
N PHE A 392 -26.46 26.27 0.97
CA PHE A 392 -25.99 26.31 -0.41
C PHE A 392 -26.99 25.68 -1.39
N SER A 393 -26.94 26.07 -2.67
CA SER A 393 -27.79 25.48 -3.72
C SER A 393 -27.24 24.18 -4.32
N TYR A 394 -25.94 23.95 -4.15
CA TYR A 394 -25.14 22.79 -4.57
C TYR A 394 -23.96 22.64 -3.57
N PRO A 395 -23.19 21.55 -3.59
CA PRO A 395 -22.02 21.38 -2.71
C PRO A 395 -20.93 22.41 -3.06
N THR A 396 -20.21 22.97 -2.08
CA THR A 396 -19.25 24.08 -2.31
C THR A 396 -17.91 23.92 -1.61
N VAL A 397 -16.91 24.69 -2.06
CA VAL A 397 -15.58 24.78 -1.42
C VAL A 397 -15.70 25.14 0.06
N LEU A 398 -16.63 26.03 0.43
CA LEU A 398 -16.88 26.34 1.84
C LEU A 398 -17.52 25.16 2.59
N MET A 399 -18.48 24.47 2.00
CA MET A 399 -19.08 23.26 2.60
C MET A 399 -18.00 22.20 2.90
N ALA A 400 -17.15 21.91 1.92
CA ALA A 400 -15.98 21.03 2.08
C ALA A 400 -15.01 21.53 3.16
N THR A 401 -14.72 22.84 3.19
CA THR A 401 -13.83 23.44 4.20
C THR A 401 -14.42 23.33 5.62
N ILE A 402 -15.75 23.48 5.77
CA ILE A 402 -16.46 23.26 7.05
C ILE A 402 -16.45 21.78 7.45
N VAL A 403 -16.55 20.84 6.50
CA VAL A 403 -16.35 19.40 6.77
C VAL A 403 -14.94 19.13 7.30
N ALA A 404 -13.90 19.75 6.73
CA ALA A 404 -12.53 19.64 7.24
C ALA A 404 -12.38 20.23 8.66
N TRP A 405 -12.97 21.40 8.92
CA TRP A 405 -12.99 22.00 10.27
C TRP A 405 -13.69 21.10 11.28
N ASN A 406 -14.84 20.51 10.93
CA ASN A 406 -15.56 19.55 11.77
C ASN A 406 -14.73 18.27 12.02
N LYS A 407 -14.13 17.67 10.98
CA LYS A 407 -13.31 16.44 11.07
C LYS A 407 -12.08 16.57 11.97
N LYS A 408 -11.57 17.79 12.20
CA LYS A 408 -10.42 18.07 13.07
C LYS A 408 -10.73 18.98 14.27
N ASN A 409 -11.99 19.35 14.49
CA ASN A 409 -12.42 20.32 15.51
C ASN A 409 -11.61 21.64 15.45
N ILE A 410 -11.36 22.15 14.24
CA ILE A 410 -10.68 23.44 14.00
C ILE A 410 -11.66 24.56 14.33
N ARG A 411 -11.25 25.47 15.22
CA ARG A 411 -12.10 26.50 15.83
C ARG A 411 -11.56 27.90 15.62
N ASP A 412 -12.36 28.88 16.03
CA ASP A 412 -12.11 30.30 15.88
C ASP A 412 -12.09 30.74 14.40
N ASN A 413 -12.97 30.14 13.60
CA ASN A 413 -13.10 30.45 12.17
C ASN A 413 -14.03 31.66 11.94
N LYS A 414 -13.89 32.36 10.82
CA LYS A 414 -14.66 33.58 10.51
C LYS A 414 -14.96 33.65 9.02
N VAL A 415 -16.23 33.53 8.66
CA VAL A 415 -16.70 33.62 7.26
C VAL A 415 -17.64 34.80 7.08
N THR A 416 -17.40 35.62 6.05
CA THR A 416 -18.05 36.91 5.79
C THR A 416 -18.59 37.00 4.36
N SER A 417 -19.10 38.18 3.97
CA SER A 417 -19.52 38.51 2.59
C SER A 417 -20.58 37.55 2.00
N ASN A 418 -21.66 37.29 2.74
CA ASN A 418 -22.69 36.29 2.38
C ASN A 418 -22.08 34.89 2.18
N ASP A 419 -21.24 34.47 3.12
CA ASP A 419 -20.58 33.17 3.16
C ASP A 419 -19.68 32.85 1.95
N ASN A 420 -19.08 33.89 1.36
CA ASN A 420 -18.24 33.77 0.17
C ASN A 420 -16.74 34.02 0.41
N TYR A 421 -16.35 34.44 1.61
CA TYR A 421 -14.95 34.73 1.92
C TYR A 421 -14.61 34.33 3.37
N VAL A 422 -13.42 33.75 3.57
CA VAL A 422 -12.94 33.28 4.88
C VAL A 422 -11.89 34.24 5.41
N ALA A 423 -12.24 34.98 6.45
CA ALA A 423 -11.41 36.01 7.07
C ALA A 423 -10.51 35.47 8.21
N ARG A 424 -10.78 34.26 8.72
CA ARG A 424 -9.98 33.59 9.76
C ARG A 424 -10.19 32.08 9.71
N MET A 425 -9.11 31.33 9.92
CA MET A 425 -9.13 29.89 10.24
C MET A 425 -8.18 29.62 11.39
N ALA A 426 -8.52 28.71 12.31
CA ALA A 426 -7.66 28.30 13.42
C ALA A 426 -7.06 29.45 14.28
N GLY A 427 -7.75 30.59 14.39
CA GLY A 427 -7.24 31.79 15.06
C GLY A 427 -6.09 32.53 14.32
N GLU A 428 -5.89 32.24 13.04
CA GLU A 428 -5.04 33.01 12.12
C GLU A 428 -5.93 33.92 11.26
N GLU A 429 -6.08 35.16 11.71
CA GLU A 429 -6.93 36.17 11.09
C GLU A 429 -6.21 36.90 9.96
N GLU A 430 -6.97 37.37 8.97
CA GLU A 430 -6.49 38.37 8.03
C GLU A 430 -5.98 39.63 8.75
N PHE A 431 -4.82 40.11 8.33
CA PHE A 431 -4.26 41.38 8.79
C PHE A 431 -4.02 42.29 7.60
N ASP A 432 -4.72 43.42 7.56
CA ASP A 432 -4.29 44.58 6.77
C ASP A 432 -2.89 44.99 7.25
N PHE A 433 -1.86 44.69 6.43
CA PHE A 433 -0.48 45.16 6.61
C PHE A 433 -0.43 46.66 6.27
N ARG A 434 -1.04 47.46 7.16
CA ARG A 434 -1.41 48.88 6.99
C ARG A 434 -0.38 49.71 6.23
N GLY A 435 -0.68 49.98 4.96
CA GLY A 435 0.11 50.84 4.08
C GLY A 435 1.31 50.18 3.39
N GLN A 436 1.53 48.87 3.55
CA GLN A 436 2.60 48.11 2.87
C GLN A 436 2.04 47.08 1.88
N HIS A 437 1.14 46.19 2.32
CA HIS A 437 0.46 45.21 1.44
C HIS A 437 -1.06 45.40 1.50
N PRO A 438 -1.68 46.13 0.56
CA PRO A 438 -3.07 46.58 0.67
C PRO A 438 -4.14 45.50 0.35
N THR A 439 -3.75 44.28 0.00
CA THR A 439 -4.66 43.22 -0.50
C THR A 439 -4.23 41.82 -0.04
N CYS A 440 -4.13 41.62 1.27
CA CYS A 440 -3.61 40.39 1.89
C CYS A 440 -4.68 39.70 2.77
N GLY A 441 -4.65 38.36 2.82
CA GLY A 441 -5.64 37.55 3.54
C GLY A 441 -5.50 36.05 3.21
N TRP A 442 -6.61 35.32 3.37
CA TRP A 442 -6.68 33.91 2.98
C TRP A 442 -7.07 33.76 1.51
N LEU A 443 -6.26 33.03 0.77
CA LEU A 443 -6.49 32.65 -0.62
C LEU A 443 -6.75 31.15 -0.71
N VAL A 444 -7.53 30.73 -1.71
CA VAL A 444 -7.78 29.32 -2.00
C VAL A 444 -7.64 29.03 -3.48
N ARG A 445 -6.91 27.97 -3.79
CA ARG A 445 -6.85 27.36 -5.12
C ARG A 445 -7.66 26.08 -5.10
N VAL A 446 -8.42 25.83 -6.17
CA VAL A 446 -9.04 24.54 -6.45
C VAL A 446 -8.40 24.01 -7.70
N ASN A 447 -7.86 22.80 -7.67
CA ASN A 447 -7.17 22.16 -8.80
C ASN A 447 -6.11 23.06 -9.43
N ASP A 448 -5.20 23.57 -8.60
CA ASP A 448 -4.08 24.43 -9.02
C ASP A 448 -4.49 25.82 -9.57
N ARG A 449 -5.79 26.16 -9.57
CA ARG A 449 -6.36 27.43 -10.05
C ARG A 449 -6.89 28.28 -8.91
N LEU A 450 -6.46 29.54 -8.83
CA LEU A 450 -7.02 30.52 -7.89
C LEU A 450 -8.49 30.78 -8.26
N ILE A 451 -9.41 30.59 -7.31
CA ILE A 451 -10.83 30.79 -7.61
C ILE A 451 -11.15 32.28 -7.74
N ASN A 452 -11.95 32.64 -8.75
CA ASN A 452 -12.39 34.02 -9.01
C ASN A 452 -13.86 34.26 -8.65
N GLN A 453 -14.45 33.35 -7.86
CA GLN A 453 -15.77 33.51 -7.24
C GLN A 453 -15.67 33.19 -5.74
N GLY A 454 -16.73 33.44 -4.99
CA GLY A 454 -16.77 33.17 -3.56
C GLY A 454 -16.82 31.68 -3.21
N VAL A 455 -16.25 31.30 -2.06
CA VAL A 455 -16.22 29.89 -1.63
C VAL A 455 -17.60 29.29 -1.32
N GLY A 456 -18.62 30.11 -1.12
CA GLY A 456 -20.02 29.70 -0.94
C GLY A 456 -20.81 29.57 -2.24
N VAL A 457 -20.19 29.83 -3.39
CA VAL A 457 -20.75 29.62 -4.75
C VAL A 457 -19.81 28.90 -5.70
N TRP A 458 -18.55 28.67 -5.33
CA TRP A 458 -17.68 27.75 -6.07
C TRP A 458 -18.03 26.31 -5.73
N GLU A 459 -18.56 25.60 -6.72
CA GLU A 459 -18.99 24.20 -6.66
C GLU A 459 -17.79 23.26 -6.41
N ILE A 460 -17.95 22.29 -5.50
CA ILE A 460 -16.93 21.28 -5.18
C ILE A 460 -17.37 19.93 -5.74
N ASP A 461 -16.47 19.29 -6.50
CA ASP A 461 -16.71 17.99 -7.14
C ASP A 461 -15.92 16.89 -6.41
N ASP A 462 -16.25 15.62 -6.68
CA ASP A 462 -15.41 14.51 -6.25
C ASP A 462 -14.00 14.58 -6.87
N GLY A 463 -12.98 14.28 -6.08
CA GLY A 463 -11.58 14.33 -6.47
C GLY A 463 -10.95 15.72 -6.48
N ASP A 464 -11.70 16.80 -6.19
CA ASP A 464 -11.15 18.16 -6.14
C ASP A 464 -10.00 18.29 -5.12
N THR A 465 -8.99 19.08 -5.48
CA THR A 465 -7.87 19.43 -4.60
C THR A 465 -7.98 20.90 -4.17
N VAL A 466 -8.18 21.15 -2.89
CA VAL A 466 -8.40 22.48 -2.28
C VAL A 466 -7.19 22.90 -1.46
N GLU A 467 -6.50 23.94 -1.92
CA GLU A 467 -5.29 24.48 -1.28
C GLU A 467 -5.57 25.88 -0.74
N TRP A 468 -5.82 25.98 0.57
CA TRP A 468 -5.85 27.24 1.29
C TRP A 468 -4.43 27.67 1.69
N PHE A 469 -4.08 28.93 1.46
CA PHE A 469 -2.84 29.53 1.94
C PHE A 469 -3.03 31.02 2.29
N TYR A 470 -2.22 31.51 3.22
CA TYR A 470 -2.17 32.94 3.52
C TYR A 470 -1.26 33.68 2.52
N GLY A 471 -1.65 34.88 2.05
CA GLY A 471 -0.84 35.68 1.13
C GLY A 471 -1.56 36.88 0.51
N ASP A 472 -1.05 37.35 -0.63
CA ASP A 472 -1.71 38.31 -1.53
C ASP A 472 -1.73 37.78 -2.99
N THR A 473 -2.31 38.56 -3.91
CA THR A 473 -2.41 38.19 -5.34
C THR A 473 -1.07 38.19 -6.08
N LYS A 474 0.05 38.52 -5.41
CA LYS A 474 1.43 38.43 -5.90
C LYS A 474 2.22 37.33 -5.20
N SER A 475 1.83 36.90 -3.99
CA SER A 475 2.30 35.67 -3.37
C SER A 475 2.13 34.49 -4.36
N SER A 476 3.02 33.51 -4.26
CA SER A 476 3.03 32.34 -5.14
C SER A 476 2.90 31.04 -4.33
N PHE A 477 2.30 30.01 -4.91
CA PHE A 477 2.24 28.69 -4.25
C PHE A 477 3.50 27.88 -4.57
N GLY A 478 4.18 27.35 -3.55
CA GLY A 478 5.48 26.71 -3.67
C GLY A 478 5.42 25.20 -3.88
N TYR A 479 6.31 24.69 -4.72
CA TYR A 479 6.55 23.26 -4.98
C TYR A 479 8.01 22.91 -4.67
N LEU A 480 8.24 21.63 -4.37
CA LEU A 480 9.53 21.06 -4.02
C LEU A 480 9.78 19.88 -4.94
N ASP A 481 10.76 20.01 -5.82
CA ASP A 481 11.21 18.93 -6.71
C ASP A 481 12.60 18.47 -6.24
N LEU A 482 12.86 17.16 -6.22
CA LEU A 482 14.07 16.56 -5.64
C LEU A 482 14.77 15.66 -6.66
N SER A 483 16.11 15.71 -6.75
CA SER A 483 16.85 14.82 -7.65
C SER A 483 16.79 13.34 -7.25
N SER A 484 16.63 13.04 -5.97
CA SER A 484 16.34 11.70 -5.47
C SER A 484 15.76 11.71 -4.05
N THR A 485 14.94 10.71 -3.74
CA THR A 485 14.52 10.36 -2.37
C THR A 485 15.38 9.25 -1.74
N SER A 486 16.33 8.68 -2.50
CA SER A 486 17.30 7.68 -2.02
C SER A 486 18.72 8.01 -2.50
N LEU A 487 19.63 8.27 -1.57
CA LEU A 487 21.01 8.71 -1.80
C LEU A 487 21.99 7.89 -0.94
N ASN A 488 23.29 8.04 -1.16
CA ASN A 488 24.35 7.51 -0.30
C ASN A 488 25.05 8.64 0.47
N THR A 489 25.80 8.26 1.51
CA THR A 489 26.52 9.22 2.36
C THR A 489 27.64 9.88 1.57
N GLY A 490 27.49 11.18 1.29
CA GLY A 490 28.41 11.96 0.44
C GLY A 490 27.84 12.29 -0.95
N ASP A 491 26.71 11.72 -1.34
CA ASP A 491 25.99 12.13 -2.56
C ASP A 491 25.33 13.50 -2.36
N THR A 492 25.14 14.25 -3.44
CA THR A 492 24.43 15.54 -3.42
C THR A 492 22.94 15.35 -3.70
N LEU A 493 22.10 15.79 -2.77
CA LEU A 493 20.70 16.09 -3.03
C LEU A 493 20.62 17.44 -3.75
N GLU A 494 20.12 17.46 -4.99
CA GLU A 494 19.63 18.71 -5.57
C GLU A 494 18.17 18.88 -5.13
N VAL A 495 17.86 20.06 -4.60
CA VAL A 495 16.49 20.51 -4.31
C VAL A 495 16.18 21.66 -5.25
N GLU A 496 15.13 21.56 -6.06
CA GLU A 496 14.62 22.66 -6.87
C GLU A 496 13.31 23.18 -6.24
N VAL A 497 13.32 24.46 -5.84
CA VAL A 497 12.14 25.15 -5.32
C VAL A 497 11.57 26.01 -6.44
N THR A 498 10.38 25.65 -6.89
CA THR A 498 9.63 26.39 -7.91
C THR A 498 8.30 26.88 -7.33
N ALA A 499 7.68 27.86 -7.96
CA ALA A 499 6.36 28.34 -7.56
C ALA A 499 5.50 28.74 -8.74
N LYS A 500 4.17 28.62 -8.58
CA LYS A 500 3.18 29.18 -9.50
C LYS A 500 2.71 30.52 -8.94
N SER A 501 2.90 31.57 -9.72
CA SER A 501 2.39 32.91 -9.41
C SER A 501 0.88 32.95 -9.57
N ASN A 502 0.17 33.59 -8.64
CA ASN A 502 -1.29 33.77 -8.71
C ASN A 502 -1.76 34.62 -9.91
N GLU A 503 -0.86 35.35 -10.57
CA GLU A 503 -1.06 36.17 -11.79
C GLU A 503 -2.15 37.27 -11.71
N GLY A 504 -2.77 37.47 -10.55
CA GLY A 504 -3.75 38.53 -10.29
C GLY A 504 -5.14 38.00 -9.95
N VAL A 505 -6.14 38.88 -10.00
CA VAL A 505 -7.55 38.53 -9.72
C VAL A 505 -8.24 37.81 -10.88
N ASP A 506 -7.65 37.81 -12.07
CA ASP A 506 -8.24 37.19 -13.27
C ASP A 506 -8.11 35.65 -13.32
N GLY A 507 -7.52 35.04 -12.28
CA GLY A 507 -7.43 33.58 -12.12
C GLY A 507 -6.49 32.91 -13.13
N GLY A 508 -5.30 33.50 -13.34
CA GLY A 508 -4.36 33.14 -14.39
C GLY A 508 -3.89 31.67 -14.34
N ASN A 509 -3.98 30.99 -15.48
CA ASN A 509 -3.47 29.63 -15.64
C ASN A 509 -1.95 29.64 -15.86
N SER A 510 -1.20 29.94 -14.80
CA SER A 510 0.26 29.85 -14.76
C SER A 510 0.69 28.37 -14.76
N SER A 511 0.53 27.70 -15.91
CA SER A 511 0.83 26.28 -16.09
C SER A 511 2.29 25.95 -15.80
N THR A 512 3.21 26.90 -16.08
CA THR A 512 4.64 26.81 -15.80
C THR A 512 4.97 27.23 -14.37
N ARG A 513 5.51 26.30 -13.58
CA ARG A 513 6.21 26.65 -12.33
C ARG A 513 7.45 27.49 -12.68
N LYS A 514 7.80 28.47 -11.85
CA LYS A 514 8.96 29.37 -12.04
C LYS A 514 9.93 29.20 -10.87
N ALA A 515 11.23 29.21 -11.15
CA ALA A 515 12.30 29.11 -10.16
C ALA A 515 12.17 30.16 -9.03
N VAL A 516 12.26 29.72 -7.77
CA VAL A 516 12.24 30.62 -6.60
C VAL A 516 13.65 30.80 -6.07
N SER A 517 14.36 31.81 -6.57
CA SER A 517 15.65 32.21 -6.03
C SER A 517 15.54 32.76 -4.60
N GLY A 518 16.45 32.40 -3.70
CA GLY A 518 16.45 32.88 -2.31
C GLY A 518 15.27 32.38 -1.47
N ALA A 519 14.79 31.16 -1.69
CA ALA A 519 13.92 30.43 -0.77
C ALA A 519 14.76 29.71 0.30
N THR A 520 14.17 29.49 1.48
CA THR A 520 14.77 28.68 2.55
C THR A 520 14.38 27.22 2.33
N VAL A 521 15.34 26.34 2.08
CA VAL A 521 15.15 24.89 2.06
C VAL A 521 15.51 24.32 3.43
N HIS A 522 14.61 23.58 4.05
CA HIS A 522 14.80 22.89 5.31
C HIS A 522 15.11 21.41 5.04
N VAL A 523 16.16 20.86 5.67
CA VAL A 523 16.51 19.43 5.62
C VAL A 523 16.73 18.95 7.05
N GLY A 524 15.71 18.32 7.63
CA GLY A 524 15.68 18.01 9.06
C GLY A 524 15.79 19.27 9.91
N SER A 525 16.92 19.44 10.60
CA SER A 525 17.22 20.63 11.42
C SER A 525 18.15 21.65 10.76
N GLN A 526 18.63 21.39 9.54
CA GLN A 526 19.49 22.30 8.78
C GLN A 526 18.69 23.14 7.78
N THR A 527 19.20 24.32 7.44
CA THR A 527 18.63 25.20 6.42
C THR A 527 19.65 25.60 5.37
N TYR A 528 19.19 25.71 4.13
CA TYR A 528 19.94 26.06 2.93
C TYR A 528 19.17 27.13 2.16
N THR A 529 19.83 27.81 1.23
CA THR A 529 19.21 28.89 0.43
C THR A 529 19.34 28.57 -1.05
N THR A 530 18.27 28.74 -1.82
CA THR A 530 18.31 28.51 -3.28
C THR A 530 19.04 29.59 -4.05
N ASP A 531 19.71 29.18 -5.13
CA ASP A 531 20.52 29.99 -6.03
C ASP A 531 19.68 30.88 -6.97
N GLY A 532 20.28 31.44 -8.03
CA GLY A 532 19.56 32.22 -9.05
C GLY A 532 18.52 31.42 -9.86
N ASN A 533 18.69 30.09 -9.94
CA ASN A 533 17.84 29.15 -10.68
C ASN A 533 16.83 28.42 -9.78
N GLY A 534 16.72 28.79 -8.50
CA GLY A 534 15.82 28.13 -7.55
C GLY A 534 16.34 26.79 -7.02
N LYS A 535 17.60 26.44 -7.27
CA LYS A 535 18.22 25.19 -6.82
C LYS A 535 19.05 25.36 -5.55
N ALA A 536 19.09 24.33 -4.72
CA ALA A 536 20.03 24.17 -3.62
C ALA A 536 20.70 22.80 -3.71
N GLU A 537 22.03 22.77 -3.78
CA GLU A 537 22.84 21.55 -3.72
C GLU A 537 23.22 21.25 -2.27
N ILE A 538 22.85 20.08 -1.77
CA ILE A 538 23.02 19.68 -0.37
C ILE A 538 23.73 18.32 -0.32
N THR A 539 25.02 18.32 0.03
CA THR A 539 25.79 17.07 0.18
C THR A 539 25.35 16.33 1.44
N MET A 540 24.75 15.15 1.26
CA MET A 540 24.14 14.33 2.30
C MET A 540 25.19 13.53 3.07
N ASN A 541 26.02 14.23 3.85
CA ASN A 541 27.14 13.67 4.62
C ASN A 541 26.74 12.85 5.86
N LYS A 542 25.46 12.47 6.00
CA LYS A 542 24.96 11.68 7.13
C LYS A 542 23.87 10.71 6.66
N ALA A 543 24.06 9.43 6.94
CA ALA A 543 23.03 8.40 6.76
C ALA A 543 21.81 8.64 7.68
N GLY A 544 20.61 8.28 7.20
CA GLY A 544 19.34 8.46 7.91
C GLY A 544 18.20 8.93 7.00
N SER A 545 17.04 9.22 7.59
CA SER A 545 15.89 9.81 6.89
C SER A 545 15.70 11.27 7.30
N PHE A 546 15.39 12.13 6.33
CA PHE A 546 15.30 13.58 6.48
C PHE A 546 14.00 14.10 5.86
N THR A 547 13.21 14.85 6.63
CA THR A 547 12.10 15.63 6.08
C THR A 547 12.65 16.85 5.33
N VAL A 548 12.18 17.08 4.11
CA VAL A 548 12.57 18.22 3.26
C VAL A 548 11.35 19.05 2.88
N TYR A 549 11.44 20.37 3.01
CA TYR A 549 10.44 21.35 2.52
C TYR A 549 11.09 22.71 2.32
N ALA A 550 10.41 23.64 1.67
CA ALA A 550 10.88 25.03 1.53
C ALA A 550 9.78 26.07 1.80
N ASP A 551 10.17 27.28 2.20
CA ASP A 551 9.31 28.47 2.18
C ASP A 551 10.11 29.74 1.84
N LYS A 552 9.40 30.84 1.56
CA LYS A 552 10.02 32.15 1.36
C LYS A 552 9.14 33.27 1.91
N VAL A 553 9.67 34.01 2.87
CA VAL A 553 9.02 35.17 3.49
C VAL A 553 9.69 36.48 3.08
N ASP A 554 8.98 37.60 3.18
CA ASP A 554 9.57 38.93 3.19
C ASP A 554 10.03 39.29 4.61
N PRO A 555 11.36 39.46 4.86
CA PRO A 555 11.86 39.86 6.18
C PRO A 555 11.53 41.32 6.53
N GLY A 556 11.04 42.13 5.61
CA GLY A 556 10.64 43.52 5.86
C GLY A 556 9.26 43.68 6.54
N SER A 557 8.35 42.73 6.34
CA SER A 557 6.94 42.81 6.76
C SER A 557 6.62 41.81 7.88
N SER A 558 7.06 42.14 9.10
CA SER A 558 6.77 41.35 10.29
C SER A 558 5.56 41.87 11.08
N TYR A 559 4.63 40.98 11.44
CA TYR A 559 3.47 41.26 12.29
C TYR A 559 3.32 40.19 13.38
N LYS A 560 3.27 40.62 14.64
CA LYS A 560 3.23 39.73 15.84
C LYS A 560 4.34 38.65 15.87
N GLY A 561 5.48 38.89 15.22
CA GLY A 561 6.61 37.96 15.13
C GLY A 561 6.57 36.98 13.96
N TYR A 562 5.58 37.09 13.06
CA TYR A 562 5.47 36.30 11.83
C TYR A 562 5.69 37.21 10.63
N ASN A 563 6.37 36.71 9.60
CA ASN A 563 6.69 37.47 8.39
C ASN A 563 5.74 37.11 7.24
N PHE A 564 5.50 38.04 6.32
CA PHE A 564 4.59 37.82 5.20
C PHE A 564 5.13 36.77 4.20
N PRO A 565 4.34 35.76 3.77
CA PRO A 565 4.78 34.79 2.78
C PRO A 565 4.80 35.35 1.35
N LEU A 566 5.99 35.38 0.75
CA LEU A 566 6.17 35.61 -0.69
C LEU A 566 5.91 34.32 -1.48
N VAL A 567 6.30 33.17 -0.91
CA VAL A 567 5.96 31.84 -1.41
C VAL A 567 5.42 31.01 -0.26
N ALA A 568 4.21 30.47 -0.44
CA ALA A 568 3.59 29.56 0.52
C ALA A 568 4.44 28.28 0.65
N ARG A 569 4.52 27.73 1.86
CA ARG A 569 5.39 26.57 2.17
C ARG A 569 5.05 25.37 1.28
N THR A 570 6.07 24.73 0.73
CA THR A 570 5.92 23.51 -0.08
C THR A 570 5.29 22.38 0.73
N GLU A 571 4.85 21.31 0.05
CA GLU A 571 4.63 20.03 0.73
C GLU A 571 5.95 19.49 1.33
N LYS A 572 5.85 18.51 2.23
CA LYS A 572 6.98 17.90 2.95
C LYS A 572 7.32 16.54 2.33
N ALA A 573 8.49 16.44 1.72
CA ALA A 573 9.04 15.19 1.22
C ALA A 573 9.91 14.49 2.29
N SER A 574 10.30 13.24 2.03
CA SER A 574 11.27 12.48 2.83
C SER A 574 12.39 11.95 1.94
N VAL A 575 13.64 12.13 2.38
CA VAL A 575 14.85 11.66 1.68
C VAL A 575 15.61 10.70 2.60
N THR A 576 16.00 9.55 2.07
CA THR A 576 16.76 8.51 2.79
C THR A 576 18.19 8.46 2.26
N VAL A 577 19.16 8.38 3.18
CA VAL A 577 20.59 8.37 2.89
C VAL A 577 21.22 7.09 3.44
N LYS A 578 21.79 6.28 2.56
CA LYS A 578 22.48 5.01 2.84
C LYS A 578 23.91 5.27 3.35
N GLY A 579 24.43 4.39 4.20
CA GLY A 579 25.84 4.40 4.59
C GLY A 579 26.76 3.95 3.45
N PRO A 580 28.08 4.24 3.50
CA PRO A 580 29.03 3.69 2.54
C PRO A 580 29.09 2.15 2.64
N GLU A 581 29.13 1.46 1.51
CA GLU A 581 29.20 0.00 1.48
C GLU A 581 30.51 -0.52 2.08
N VAL A 582 30.40 -1.21 3.23
CA VAL A 582 31.50 -2.02 3.75
C VAL A 582 31.50 -3.33 2.99
N ALA A 583 32.33 -3.43 1.95
CA ALA A 583 32.64 -4.70 1.30
C ALA A 583 33.25 -5.67 2.32
N VAL A 584 32.46 -6.66 2.77
CA VAL A 584 32.83 -7.56 3.87
C VAL A 584 33.88 -8.58 3.40
N PRO A 585 35.11 -8.58 3.95
CA PRO A 585 36.04 -9.68 3.77
C PRO A 585 35.50 -10.90 4.50
N ILE A 586 35.61 -12.09 3.90
CA ILE A 586 35.24 -13.34 4.57
C ILE A 586 36.42 -13.77 5.44
N GLU A 587 36.45 -13.32 6.70
CA GLU A 587 37.37 -13.87 7.70
C GLU A 587 36.90 -15.26 8.18
N GLU A 588 37.86 -16.13 8.49
CA GLU A 588 37.59 -17.42 9.14
C GLU A 588 37.29 -17.22 10.62
N VAL A 589 36.44 -18.08 11.19
CA VAL A 589 36.04 -17.98 12.60
C VAL A 589 37.19 -18.42 13.50
N ILE A 590 37.87 -17.44 14.10
CA ILE A 590 38.85 -17.67 15.16
C ILE A 590 38.11 -18.21 16.40
N PRO A 591 38.61 -19.26 17.09
CA PRO A 591 37.95 -19.82 18.25
C PRO A 591 37.91 -18.86 19.45
N VAL A 592 36.85 -18.95 20.25
CA VAL A 592 36.67 -18.19 21.49
C VAL A 592 37.82 -18.47 22.46
N THR A 593 38.40 -17.41 23.02
CA THR A 593 39.46 -17.51 24.04
C THR A 593 38.91 -17.23 25.43
N ASP A 594 39.46 -17.88 26.46
CA ASP A 594 39.07 -17.66 27.85
C ASP A 594 39.61 -16.31 28.34
N TYR A 595 38.68 -15.38 28.63
CA TYR A 595 39.01 -14.03 29.13
C TYR A 595 39.07 -13.92 30.66
N THR A 596 39.01 -15.03 31.41
CA THR A 596 38.94 -15.03 32.89
C THR A 596 40.03 -14.17 33.55
N ASP A 597 41.30 -14.39 33.18
CA ASP A 597 42.45 -13.63 33.73
C ASP A 597 42.40 -12.14 33.33
N TYR A 598 41.96 -11.84 32.10
CA TYR A 598 41.79 -10.47 31.62
C TYR A 598 40.69 -9.75 32.40
N ASN A 599 39.53 -10.38 32.56
CA ASN A 599 38.36 -9.83 33.25
C ASN A 599 38.67 -9.57 34.73
N GLN A 600 39.36 -10.49 35.42
CA GLN A 600 39.83 -10.26 36.80
C GLN A 600 40.77 -9.05 36.89
N LYS A 601 41.72 -8.92 35.94
CA LYS A 601 42.67 -7.80 35.89
C LYS A 601 41.98 -6.46 35.60
N ALA A 602 40.95 -6.44 34.75
CA ALA A 602 40.14 -5.26 34.46
C ALA A 602 39.33 -4.83 35.68
N LEU A 603 38.64 -5.77 36.34
CA LEU A 603 37.80 -5.51 37.51
C LEU A 603 38.59 -5.05 38.75
N ALA A 604 39.86 -5.43 38.88
CA ALA A 604 40.78 -4.90 39.89
C ALA A 604 41.06 -3.39 39.79
N ALA A 605 40.58 -2.70 38.74
CA ALA A 605 40.56 -1.23 38.68
C ALA A 605 39.56 -0.62 39.67
N LEU A 606 38.46 -1.32 40.00
CA LEU A 606 37.41 -0.83 40.91
C LEU A 606 37.91 -0.66 42.36
N GLU A 607 38.98 -1.35 42.75
CA GLU A 607 39.63 -1.17 44.06
C GLU A 607 40.40 0.16 44.17
N LYS A 608 40.59 0.90 43.06
CA LYS A 608 41.54 2.02 42.94
C LYS A 608 40.94 3.28 42.33
N VAL A 609 39.60 3.37 42.29
CA VAL A 609 38.87 4.52 41.72
C VAL A 609 39.18 5.78 42.53
N THR A 610 39.55 6.88 41.86
CA THR A 610 39.86 8.15 42.51
C THR A 610 38.60 8.98 42.83
N PRO A 611 38.67 9.94 43.77
CA PRO A 611 37.56 10.84 44.06
C PRO A 611 37.05 11.61 42.82
N GLU A 612 37.95 11.96 41.90
CA GLU A 612 37.63 12.65 40.65
C GLU A 612 36.85 11.76 39.69
N GLN A 613 37.21 10.46 39.61
CA GLN A 613 36.48 9.48 38.80
C GLN A 613 35.07 9.23 39.36
N LEU A 614 34.93 9.10 40.68
CA LEU A 614 33.61 9.02 41.34
C LEU A 614 32.77 10.29 41.09
N ALA A 615 33.38 11.47 41.17
CA ALA A 615 32.70 12.75 40.93
C ALA A 615 32.37 13.01 39.44
N GLY A 616 32.98 12.26 38.51
CA GLY A 616 32.70 12.28 37.07
C GLY A 616 31.56 11.35 36.66
N ALA A 617 31.45 10.17 37.29
CA ALA A 617 30.39 9.20 37.03
C ALA A 617 29.00 9.59 37.58
N ARG A 618 28.95 10.61 38.45
CA ARG A 618 27.73 11.10 39.09
C ARG A 618 26.97 12.11 38.23
N LEU A 619 25.65 12.14 38.46
CA LEU A 619 24.81 13.28 38.09
C LEU A 619 25.29 14.55 38.82
N PRO A 620 25.16 15.75 38.22
CA PRO A 620 25.41 17.02 38.91
C PRO A 620 24.60 17.18 40.21
N GLU A 621 25.16 17.85 41.21
CA GLU A 621 24.52 18.03 42.53
C GLU A 621 23.23 18.85 42.48
N ASP A 622 23.08 19.68 41.45
CA ASP A 622 21.90 20.49 41.13
C ASP A 622 20.87 19.76 40.25
N THR A 623 21.06 18.46 39.95
CA THR A 623 20.12 17.68 39.13
C THR A 623 18.74 17.58 39.81
N PRO A 624 17.66 18.08 39.18
CA PRO A 624 16.35 18.14 39.79
C PRO A 624 15.72 16.74 39.96
N ALA A 625 14.82 16.62 40.94
CA ALA A 625 13.99 15.43 41.09
C ALA A 625 12.99 15.30 39.92
N VAL A 626 12.84 14.09 39.39
CA VAL A 626 11.92 13.78 38.28
C VAL A 626 10.51 13.62 38.83
N ASN A 627 9.55 14.36 38.27
CA ASN A 627 8.14 14.26 38.65
C ASN A 627 7.46 13.05 37.95
N PRO A 628 6.79 12.13 38.68
CA PRO A 628 6.00 11.04 38.10
C PRO A 628 4.94 11.47 37.09
N GLU A 629 4.42 12.70 37.21
CA GLU A 629 3.39 13.27 36.32
C GLU A 629 3.98 14.00 35.08
N ASN A 630 5.29 13.93 34.83
CA ASN A 630 5.90 14.59 33.68
C ASN A 630 5.28 14.13 32.35
N THR A 631 4.80 15.09 31.55
CA THR A 631 4.22 14.89 30.22
C THR A 631 5.29 14.75 29.12
N GLU A 632 6.52 15.15 29.39
CA GLU A 632 7.67 15.11 28.46
C GLU A 632 8.79 14.21 28.98
N PRO A 633 9.59 13.57 28.10
CA PRO A 633 10.73 12.76 28.52
C PRO A 633 11.77 13.57 29.31
N THR A 634 12.20 13.04 30.45
CA THR A 634 13.22 13.67 31.29
C THR A 634 14.58 13.05 31.05
N ILE A 635 15.56 13.87 30.67
CA ILE A 635 16.94 13.44 30.42
C ILE A 635 17.82 13.80 31.62
N LEU A 636 18.48 12.80 32.20
CA LEU A 636 19.48 12.96 33.26
C LEU A 636 20.84 12.50 32.72
N LYS A 637 21.90 13.27 32.94
CA LYS A 637 23.22 13.01 32.36
C LYS A 637 24.36 13.25 33.36
N ALA A 638 25.23 12.26 33.53
CA ALA A 638 26.44 12.35 34.31
C ALA A 638 27.55 13.11 33.55
N LYS A 639 28.60 13.56 34.25
CA LYS A 639 29.64 14.40 33.65
C LYS A 639 30.52 13.65 32.65
N ASP A 640 30.66 12.33 32.81
CA ASP A 640 31.28 11.42 31.85
C ASP A 640 30.45 11.23 30.56
N GLY A 641 29.20 11.66 30.55
CA GLY A 641 28.26 11.58 29.44
C GLY A 641 27.28 10.40 29.49
N VAL A 642 27.35 9.52 30.50
CA VAL A 642 26.34 8.47 30.72
C VAL A 642 24.97 9.11 30.98
N GLN A 643 23.92 8.59 30.36
CA GLN A 643 22.60 9.20 30.34
C GLN A 643 21.47 8.22 30.66
N LEU A 644 20.47 8.72 31.37
CA LEU A 644 19.13 8.13 31.49
C LEU A 644 18.12 9.03 30.77
N THR A 645 17.18 8.42 30.07
CA THR A 645 16.02 9.09 29.45
C THR A 645 14.76 8.42 29.97
N ILE A 646 14.06 9.11 30.87
CA ILE A 646 12.84 8.64 31.55
C ILE A 646 11.62 9.12 30.76
N PRO A 647 10.85 8.27 30.08
CA PRO A 647 9.68 8.71 29.33
C PRO A 647 8.48 9.03 30.23
N PRO A 648 7.48 9.77 29.72
CA PRO A 648 6.24 10.08 30.44
C PRO A 648 5.57 8.84 31.03
N GLY A 649 5.25 8.90 32.32
CA GLY A 649 4.58 7.83 33.04
C GLY A 649 5.42 6.59 33.41
N ALA A 650 6.73 6.55 33.11
CA ALA A 650 7.63 5.48 33.58
C ALA A 650 7.58 5.31 35.12
N LEU A 651 7.43 6.43 35.84
CA LEU A 651 7.43 6.50 37.30
C LEU A 651 6.03 6.46 37.93
N ARG A 652 4.97 6.00 37.22
CA ARG A 652 3.57 5.97 37.70
C ARG A 652 3.31 5.29 39.05
N GLN A 653 4.24 4.48 39.55
CA GLN A 653 4.14 3.85 40.88
C GLN A 653 4.60 4.77 42.02
N GLN A 654 5.28 5.88 41.71
CA GLN A 654 5.82 6.84 42.69
C GLN A 654 4.81 7.97 42.94
N SER A 655 4.60 8.33 44.22
CA SER A 655 3.61 9.32 44.64
C SER A 655 4.15 10.75 44.85
N SER A 656 5.44 10.97 44.56
CA SER A 656 6.13 12.26 44.69
C SER A 656 7.33 12.33 43.74
N PRO A 657 7.89 13.52 43.44
CA PRO A 657 9.14 13.64 42.71
C PRO A 657 10.26 12.82 43.34
N VAL A 658 11.03 12.10 42.52
CA VAL A 658 12.15 11.23 42.96
C VAL A 658 13.46 11.68 42.33
N GLN A 659 14.53 11.72 43.12
CA GLN A 659 15.87 12.05 42.65
C GLN A 659 16.64 10.75 42.35
N PHE A 660 17.24 10.67 41.16
CA PHE A 660 17.98 9.48 40.72
C PHE A 660 19.42 9.50 41.22
N SER A 661 20.02 8.32 41.37
CA SER A 661 21.44 8.14 41.64
C SER A 661 22.12 7.41 40.48
N VAL A 662 23.35 7.83 40.15
CA VAL A 662 24.27 7.19 39.20
C VAL A 662 25.65 7.20 39.84
N GLU A 663 26.26 6.03 39.97
CA GLU A 663 27.55 5.80 40.62
C GLU A 663 28.43 4.88 39.77
N VAL A 664 29.74 4.82 40.03
CA VAL A 664 30.59 3.74 39.50
C VAL A 664 30.13 2.43 40.14
N GLY A 665 29.91 1.39 39.33
CA GLY A 665 29.51 0.08 39.82
C GLY A 665 30.62 -0.59 40.64
N GLN A 666 30.25 -1.35 41.67
CA GLN A 666 31.17 -2.01 42.60
C GLN A 666 31.24 -3.53 42.43
N VAL A 667 30.72 -4.07 41.33
CA VAL A 667 30.69 -5.52 41.06
C VAL A 667 32.05 -5.95 40.51
N THR A 668 32.82 -6.64 41.34
CA THR A 668 34.16 -7.19 41.02
C THR A 668 34.14 -8.65 40.55
N VAL A 669 32.96 -9.26 40.43
CA VAL A 669 32.79 -10.63 39.91
C VAL A 669 32.90 -10.59 38.38
N PRO A 670 33.82 -11.34 37.75
CA PRO A 670 33.88 -11.47 36.29
C PRO A 670 32.66 -12.25 35.78
N PRO A 671 32.17 -11.96 34.55
CA PRO A 671 31.10 -12.74 33.94
C PRO A 671 31.51 -14.21 33.85
N ARG A 672 30.75 -15.11 34.49
CA ARG A 672 31.01 -16.55 34.43
C ARG A 672 30.21 -17.21 33.31
N ALA A 673 29.03 -16.67 33.02
CA ALA A 673 28.07 -17.27 32.11
C ALA A 673 28.33 -17.13 30.61
N GLU A 674 29.39 -16.42 30.20
CA GLU A 674 29.63 -16.13 28.79
C GLU A 674 31.12 -16.21 28.45
N LEU A 675 31.55 -17.34 27.85
CA LEU A 675 32.94 -17.62 27.48
C LEU A 675 33.57 -16.57 26.54
N GLY A 676 32.77 -15.75 25.86
CA GLY A 676 33.21 -14.65 25.01
C GLY A 676 33.13 -13.25 25.64
N ALA A 677 32.62 -13.08 26.85
CA ALA A 677 32.40 -11.75 27.44
C ALA A 677 33.68 -11.12 28.00
N LEU A 678 34.15 -10.06 27.35
CA LEU A 678 35.38 -9.32 27.68
C LEU A 678 35.01 -7.96 28.31
N VAL A 679 35.42 -7.77 29.57
CA VAL A 679 35.10 -6.58 30.38
C VAL A 679 35.89 -5.33 29.91
N LEU A 680 35.19 -4.29 29.44
CA LEU A 680 35.78 -2.95 29.20
C LEU A 680 36.14 -2.26 30.53
N ASP A 681 36.87 -1.13 30.49
CA ASP A 681 37.23 -0.34 31.69
C ASP A 681 36.00 -0.13 32.61
N PRO A 682 35.92 -0.78 33.77
CA PRO A 682 34.73 -0.75 34.59
C PRO A 682 34.54 0.61 35.28
N ILE A 683 35.59 1.43 35.39
CA ILE A 683 35.47 2.79 35.93
C ILE A 683 34.67 3.67 34.96
N LYS A 684 34.79 3.46 33.66
CA LYS A 684 33.98 4.13 32.62
C LYS A 684 32.66 3.43 32.34
N TYR A 685 32.68 2.11 32.24
CA TYR A 685 31.61 1.33 31.63
C TYR A 685 30.76 0.51 32.61
N GLN A 686 31.10 0.44 33.90
CA GLN A 686 30.23 -0.14 34.93
C GLN A 686 29.53 0.96 35.73
N ARG A 687 28.20 1.03 35.69
CA ARG A 687 27.39 2.07 36.33
C ARG A 687 26.31 1.47 37.21
N GLN A 688 26.27 1.88 38.46
CA GLN A 688 25.22 1.56 39.41
C GLN A 688 24.14 2.65 39.36
N PHE A 689 22.89 2.24 39.13
CA PHE A 689 21.74 3.14 39.08
C PHE A 689 20.78 2.86 40.23
N GLY A 690 20.04 3.89 40.65
CA GLY A 690 19.04 3.80 41.70
C GLY A 690 18.32 5.13 41.92
N LEU A 691 17.75 5.30 43.11
CA LEU A 691 17.27 6.59 43.61
C LEU A 691 18.19 7.11 44.73
N VAL A 692 18.01 8.36 45.14
CA VAL A 692 18.67 8.91 46.33
C VAL A 692 17.89 8.48 47.58
N GLY A 693 18.55 7.77 48.49
CA GLY A 693 17.96 7.31 49.75
C GLY A 693 17.08 6.05 49.66
N GLN A 694 16.88 5.49 48.47
CA GLN A 694 16.29 4.15 48.25
C GLN A 694 17.28 3.31 47.42
N GLY A 695 17.37 2.00 47.72
CA GLY A 695 18.36 1.11 47.11
C GLY A 695 18.07 0.75 45.64
N GLN A 696 18.81 -0.24 45.13
CA GLN A 696 18.59 -0.77 43.77
C GLN A 696 17.32 -1.64 43.67
N GLU A 697 16.83 -2.16 44.80
CA GLU A 697 15.77 -3.18 44.84
C GLU A 697 14.37 -2.57 44.97
N GLY A 698 13.38 -3.20 44.31
CA GLY A 698 11.95 -2.91 44.51
C GLY A 698 11.35 -1.78 43.67
N VAL A 699 12.10 -1.19 42.72
CA VAL A 699 11.57 -0.17 41.79
C VAL A 699 11.48 -0.74 40.38
N GLU A 700 10.25 -0.93 39.90
CA GLU A 700 9.92 -1.27 38.52
C GLU A 700 9.32 -0.05 37.79
N PHE A 701 9.66 0.12 36.52
CA PHE A 701 9.14 1.20 35.68
C PHE A 701 7.91 0.74 34.88
N ALA A 702 6.83 1.53 34.91
CA ALA A 702 5.60 1.25 34.16
C ALA A 702 5.72 1.52 32.64
N ALA A 703 6.83 2.15 32.22
CA ALA A 703 7.29 2.30 30.85
C ALA A 703 8.83 2.30 30.87
N PRO A 704 9.52 1.71 29.88
CA PRO A 704 10.96 1.48 29.96
C PRO A 704 11.76 2.79 29.95
N VAL A 705 12.77 2.88 30.81
CA VAL A 705 13.76 3.97 30.81
C VAL A 705 14.88 3.62 29.82
N THR A 706 15.32 4.56 28.98
CA THR A 706 16.48 4.32 28.11
C THR A 706 17.76 4.73 28.83
N LEU A 707 18.65 3.76 29.02
CA LEU A 707 20.03 3.94 29.48
C LEU A 707 20.93 4.09 28.25
N THR A 708 21.94 4.98 28.34
CA THR A 708 22.86 5.30 27.23
C THR A 708 24.28 5.49 27.76
N PHE A 709 25.23 4.72 27.23
CA PHE A 709 26.67 4.87 27.47
C PHE A 709 27.35 5.57 26.27
N PRO A 710 28.15 6.63 26.46
CA PRO A 710 29.09 7.09 25.43
C PRO A 710 30.24 6.10 25.29
N ILE A 711 30.63 5.77 24.05
CA ILE A 711 31.70 4.81 23.73
C ILE A 711 32.83 5.54 23.02
N SER A 712 34.04 5.51 23.57
CA SER A 712 35.24 5.88 22.81
C SER A 712 35.82 4.67 22.07
N SER A 713 36.20 4.85 20.81
CA SER A 713 36.99 3.86 20.07
C SER A 713 38.39 3.66 20.67
N GLU A 714 38.89 4.63 21.44
CA GLU A 714 40.17 4.56 22.14
C GLU A 714 40.11 3.72 23.43
N ASP A 715 38.90 3.41 23.91
CA ASP A 715 38.66 2.56 25.10
C ASP A 715 38.45 1.09 24.75
N LEU A 716 38.45 0.74 23.46
CA LEU A 716 38.25 -0.62 23.00
C LEU A 716 39.57 -1.42 23.08
N PRO A 717 39.57 -2.60 23.72
CA PRO A 717 40.73 -3.49 23.72
C PRO A 717 41.13 -3.92 22.29
N GLU A 718 42.39 -4.32 22.13
CA GLU A 718 42.90 -4.77 20.83
C GLU A 718 42.09 -5.97 20.28
N GLY A 719 41.62 -5.86 19.04
CA GLY A 719 40.71 -6.83 18.41
C GLY A 719 39.22 -6.66 18.72
N VAL A 720 38.83 -5.71 19.58
CA VAL A 720 37.42 -5.41 19.88
C VAL A 720 36.87 -4.31 18.96
N SER A 721 35.76 -4.60 18.29
CA SER A 721 34.98 -3.65 17.50
C SER A 721 33.68 -3.26 18.21
N THR A 722 33.08 -2.13 17.80
CA THR A 722 31.79 -1.68 18.36
C THR A 722 30.63 -2.64 18.10
N ARG A 723 30.74 -3.52 17.09
CA ARG A 723 29.77 -4.59 16.77
C ARG A 723 29.77 -5.76 17.75
N GLN A 724 30.75 -5.81 18.66
CA GLN A 724 30.81 -6.79 19.75
C GLN A 724 30.26 -6.23 21.07
N LEU A 725 29.99 -4.92 21.18
CA LEU A 725 29.58 -4.32 22.44
C LEU A 725 28.13 -4.64 22.79
N ALA A 726 27.91 -5.08 24.03
CA ALA A 726 26.59 -5.25 24.61
C ALA A 726 26.57 -4.69 26.04
N ILE A 727 25.39 -4.27 26.48
CA ILE A 727 25.11 -3.93 27.87
C ILE A 727 24.68 -5.21 28.61
N TYR A 728 25.23 -5.38 29.80
CA TYR A 728 24.98 -6.46 30.74
C TYR A 728 24.37 -5.85 32.01
N TRP A 729 23.59 -6.63 32.76
CA TRP A 729 23.14 -6.26 34.10
C TRP A 729 23.58 -7.27 35.14
N TRP A 730 23.84 -6.80 36.36
CA TRP A 730 24.17 -7.65 37.48
C TRP A 730 22.91 -8.28 38.06
N ASN A 731 22.83 -9.61 38.05
CA ASN A 731 21.74 -10.35 38.68
C ASN A 731 22.19 -10.81 40.07
N SER A 732 21.87 -10.01 41.10
CA SER A 732 22.25 -10.28 42.50
C SER A 732 21.74 -11.62 43.02
N ALA A 733 20.58 -12.09 42.56
CA ALA A 733 19.99 -13.37 42.95
C ALA A 733 20.71 -14.59 42.36
N LYS A 734 21.35 -14.45 41.19
CA LYS A 734 22.24 -15.47 40.60
C LYS A 734 23.70 -15.31 41.02
N GLY A 735 24.14 -14.11 41.36
CA GLY A 735 25.53 -13.80 41.63
C GLY A 735 26.41 -13.80 40.36
N ASP A 736 25.83 -13.44 39.22
CA ASP A 736 26.53 -13.30 37.93
C ASP A 736 25.89 -12.20 37.05
N TRP A 737 26.59 -11.82 35.98
CA TRP A 737 26.10 -10.94 34.94
C TRP A 737 25.16 -11.66 33.97
N ALA A 738 24.20 -10.92 33.41
CA ALA A 738 23.38 -11.37 32.29
C ALA A 738 23.39 -10.32 31.17
N LYS A 739 23.75 -10.72 29.95
CA LYS A 739 23.71 -9.86 28.77
C LYS A 739 22.28 -9.41 28.46
N GLN A 740 22.14 -8.17 28.02
CA GLN A 740 20.87 -7.55 27.59
C GLN A 740 20.93 -7.03 26.14
N GLY A 741 22.12 -7.01 25.53
CA GLY A 741 22.33 -6.44 24.19
C GLY A 741 22.44 -4.92 24.22
N GLY A 742 22.12 -4.26 23.12
CA GLY A 742 22.11 -2.80 23.01
C GLY A 742 22.19 -2.35 21.56
N VAL A 743 21.88 -1.08 21.31
CA VAL A 743 21.96 -0.45 19.98
C VAL A 743 23.09 0.56 19.98
N TYR A 744 24.10 0.34 19.14
CA TYR A 744 25.22 1.28 18.95
C TYR A 744 24.91 2.29 17.83
N ASP A 745 24.79 3.56 18.19
CA ASP A 745 24.75 4.68 17.24
C ASP A 745 26.20 5.11 16.93
N PRO A 746 26.70 4.93 15.69
CA PRO A 746 28.07 5.30 15.31
C PRO A 746 28.28 6.81 15.13
N LEU A 747 27.21 7.61 15.02
CA LEU A 747 27.26 9.06 14.84
C LEU A 747 27.23 9.78 16.19
N ALA A 748 26.35 9.35 17.11
CA ALA A 748 26.37 9.79 18.50
C ALA A 748 27.53 9.17 19.30
N LYS A 749 28.10 8.06 18.79
CA LYS A 749 29.08 7.19 19.48
C LYS A 749 28.55 6.70 20.83
N THR A 750 27.33 6.17 20.84
CA THR A 750 26.65 5.73 22.07
C THR A 750 26.05 4.35 21.94
N LEU A 751 26.15 3.54 22.98
CA LEU A 751 25.44 2.26 23.13
C LEU A 751 24.25 2.45 24.08
N SER A 752 23.04 2.15 23.61
CA SER A 752 21.79 2.36 24.37
C SER A 752 21.00 1.07 24.60
N LEU A 753 20.28 0.99 25.72
CA LEU A 753 19.39 -0.12 26.11
C LEU A 753 18.16 0.43 26.86
N THR A 754 16.99 -0.14 26.59
CA THR A 754 15.77 0.10 27.38
C THR A 754 15.67 -0.85 28.57
N ILE A 755 15.43 -0.33 29.77
CA ILE A 755 15.41 -1.08 31.05
C ILE A 755 14.12 -0.84 31.83
N TYR A 756 13.70 -1.85 32.62
CA TYR A 756 12.44 -1.85 33.37
C TYR A 756 12.61 -1.80 34.90
N HIS A 757 13.83 -1.83 35.41
CA HIS A 757 14.17 -1.75 36.83
C HIS A 757 15.58 -1.17 36.99
N PHE A 758 16.01 -0.90 38.23
CA PHE A 758 17.41 -0.57 38.51
C PHE A 758 18.28 -1.82 38.68
N SER A 759 19.59 -1.65 38.47
CA SER A 759 20.67 -2.55 38.88
C SER A 759 22.02 -1.85 38.65
N THR A 760 23.11 -2.60 38.77
CA THR A 760 24.41 -2.26 38.20
C THR A 760 24.46 -2.80 36.77
N TYR A 761 24.74 -1.93 35.80
CA TYR A 761 24.89 -2.28 34.39
C TYR A 761 26.34 -2.10 33.95
N ALA A 762 26.78 -2.88 32.96
CA ALA A 762 28.14 -2.83 32.40
C ALA A 762 28.10 -2.86 30.87
N VAL A 763 28.96 -2.10 30.18
CA VAL A 763 29.32 -2.43 28.79
C VAL A 763 30.44 -3.45 28.80
N MET A 764 30.27 -4.54 28.06
CA MET A 764 31.31 -5.55 27.79
C MET A 764 31.30 -5.87 26.29
N ALA A 765 32.39 -6.45 25.79
CA ALA A 765 32.47 -6.95 24.42
C ALA A 765 32.16 -8.46 24.40
N ASP A 766 31.05 -8.84 23.77
CA ASP A 766 30.76 -10.21 23.40
C ASP A 766 31.57 -10.61 22.16
N THR A 767 32.65 -11.33 22.39
CA THR A 767 33.53 -11.85 21.33
C THR A 767 33.02 -13.14 20.69
N ALA A 768 31.85 -13.67 21.09
CA ALA A 768 31.26 -14.82 20.44
C ALA A 768 31.00 -14.53 18.93
N PRO A 769 31.17 -15.52 18.04
CA PRO A 769 31.03 -15.32 16.59
C PRO A 769 29.71 -14.67 16.20
N ALA A 770 29.77 -13.72 15.26
CA ALA A 770 28.57 -13.05 14.76
C ALA A 770 27.71 -13.99 13.91
N PRO A 771 26.38 -13.99 14.08
CA PRO A 771 25.46 -14.60 13.11
C PRO A 771 25.75 -14.08 11.69
N ARG A 772 25.85 -14.98 10.70
CA ARG A 772 26.15 -14.56 9.33
C ARG A 772 24.89 -13.96 8.70
N ARG A 773 24.87 -12.65 8.44
CA ARG A 773 23.78 -12.02 7.71
C ARG A 773 23.95 -12.14 6.19
N ILE A 774 22.89 -12.55 5.51
CA ILE A 774 22.74 -12.55 4.05
C ILE A 774 21.53 -11.67 3.74
N ALA A 775 21.80 -10.43 3.34
CA ALA A 775 20.79 -9.41 3.08
C ALA A 775 21.37 -8.33 2.16
N GLY A 776 20.54 -7.78 1.28
CA GLY A 776 20.84 -6.51 0.61
C GLY A 776 19.84 -5.42 0.99
N GLN A 777 19.64 -4.44 0.12
CA GLN A 777 18.66 -3.37 0.36
C GLN A 777 17.24 -3.90 0.10
N GLU A 778 17.08 -4.72 -0.94
CA GLU A 778 15.80 -5.31 -1.32
C GLU A 778 15.82 -6.85 -1.39
N ARG A 779 14.61 -7.42 -1.51
CA ARG A 779 14.39 -8.87 -1.66
C ARG A 779 15.17 -9.48 -2.83
N PHE A 780 15.33 -8.75 -3.93
CA PHE A 780 16.14 -9.16 -5.08
C PHE A 780 17.62 -9.33 -4.68
N ASP A 781 18.18 -8.34 -3.99
CA ASP A 781 19.56 -8.35 -3.53
C ASP A 781 19.81 -9.49 -2.54
N THR A 782 18.90 -9.72 -1.58
CA THR A 782 19.00 -10.85 -0.64
C THR A 782 19.05 -12.18 -1.39
N ALA A 783 18.19 -12.38 -2.40
CA ALA A 783 18.22 -13.58 -3.23
C ALA A 783 19.50 -13.69 -4.09
N ASN A 784 19.98 -12.57 -4.64
CA ASN A 784 21.21 -12.51 -5.42
C ASN A 784 22.45 -12.82 -4.57
N LEU A 785 22.52 -12.31 -3.34
CA LEU A 785 23.56 -12.60 -2.35
C LEU A 785 23.48 -14.05 -1.84
N ALA A 786 22.28 -14.58 -1.62
CA ALA A 786 22.05 -15.99 -1.30
C ALA A 786 22.59 -16.91 -2.42
N ALA A 787 22.35 -16.55 -3.67
CA ALA A 787 22.88 -17.25 -4.83
C ALA A 787 24.42 -17.15 -4.90
N ALA A 788 24.99 -15.96 -4.72
CA ALA A 788 26.45 -15.77 -4.67
C ALA A 788 27.11 -16.59 -3.54
N TYR A 789 26.46 -16.69 -2.38
CA TYR A 789 26.94 -17.46 -1.23
C TYR A 789 26.94 -18.98 -1.49
N GLY A 790 25.86 -19.54 -2.02
CA GLY A 790 25.72 -20.99 -2.23
C GLY A 790 26.28 -21.52 -3.55
N TRP A 791 26.49 -20.66 -4.55
CA TRP A 791 26.86 -21.02 -5.92
C TRP A 791 28.07 -20.22 -6.42
N LYS A 792 29.11 -20.13 -5.59
CA LYS A 792 30.37 -19.41 -5.83
C LYS A 792 31.09 -19.79 -7.14
N ALA A 793 30.83 -20.97 -7.69
CA ALA A 793 31.41 -21.46 -8.95
C ALA A 793 30.50 -21.26 -10.18
N GLY A 794 29.35 -20.59 -10.01
CA GLY A 794 28.24 -20.59 -10.96
C GLY A 794 27.20 -21.67 -10.64
N ALA A 795 26.14 -21.73 -11.45
CA ALA A 795 25.06 -22.70 -11.32
C ALA A 795 24.58 -23.14 -12.72
N ASP A 796 24.56 -24.44 -13.01
CA ASP A 796 24.14 -24.97 -14.31
C ASP A 796 22.64 -24.71 -14.61
N GLN A 797 21.83 -24.58 -13.56
CA GLN A 797 20.41 -24.24 -13.64
C GLN A 797 20.09 -23.14 -12.64
N VAL A 798 19.11 -22.28 -12.95
CA VAL A 798 18.57 -21.26 -12.04
C VAL A 798 17.04 -21.34 -12.04
N LEU A 799 16.42 -21.25 -10.85
CA LEU A 799 14.98 -20.99 -10.74
C LEU A 799 14.76 -19.48 -10.64
N LEU A 800 13.78 -18.96 -11.39
CA LEU A 800 13.38 -17.57 -11.39
C LEU A 800 11.92 -17.47 -10.92
N ALA A 801 11.67 -16.67 -9.89
CA ALA A 801 10.36 -16.53 -9.28
C ALA A 801 9.93 -15.07 -9.12
N ASN A 802 8.63 -14.78 -9.12
CA ASN A 802 8.15 -13.44 -8.82
C ASN A 802 8.42 -13.05 -7.36
N ALA A 803 8.95 -11.86 -7.13
CA ALA A 803 9.38 -11.38 -5.83
C ALA A 803 8.23 -10.99 -4.87
N PHE A 804 7.02 -10.84 -5.38
CA PHE A 804 5.83 -10.35 -4.67
C PHE A 804 4.67 -11.38 -4.63
N ALA A 805 4.55 -12.24 -5.64
CA ALA A 805 3.55 -13.30 -5.70
C ALA A 805 4.04 -14.59 -4.98
N TYR A 806 3.77 -14.69 -3.68
CA TYR A 806 4.13 -15.86 -2.87
C TYR A 806 3.49 -17.16 -3.37
N SER A 807 2.25 -17.09 -3.85
CA SER A 807 1.35 -18.22 -4.14
C SER A 807 2.03 -19.36 -4.87
N ASP A 808 2.72 -19.01 -5.96
CA ASP A 808 3.26 -19.97 -6.93
C ASP A 808 4.64 -20.51 -6.53
N VAL A 809 5.36 -19.80 -5.65
CA VAL A 809 6.77 -20.08 -5.36
C VAL A 809 7.02 -20.83 -4.05
N LEU A 810 6.08 -20.87 -3.11
CA LEU A 810 6.24 -21.60 -1.84
C LEU A 810 6.63 -23.08 -2.03
N ALA A 811 6.18 -23.72 -3.12
CA ALA A 811 6.52 -25.11 -3.44
C ALA A 811 7.86 -25.29 -4.20
N ALA A 812 8.58 -24.21 -4.54
CA ALA A 812 9.73 -24.26 -5.44
C ALA A 812 11.00 -24.88 -4.83
N VAL A 813 11.19 -24.83 -3.51
CA VAL A 813 12.46 -25.20 -2.83
C VAL A 813 12.90 -26.65 -3.12
N PRO A 814 12.03 -27.68 -3.07
CA PRO A 814 12.39 -29.04 -3.49
C PRO A 814 12.89 -29.14 -4.94
N LEU A 815 12.29 -28.39 -5.86
CA LEU A 815 12.70 -28.38 -7.26
C LEU A 815 14.00 -27.60 -7.48
N ALA A 816 14.23 -26.53 -6.70
CA ALA A 816 15.50 -25.81 -6.67
C ALA A 816 16.64 -26.72 -6.19
N TYR A 817 16.42 -27.42 -5.07
CA TYR A 817 17.37 -28.34 -4.47
C TYR A 817 17.71 -29.51 -5.40
N LYS A 818 16.71 -30.20 -5.95
CA LYS A 818 16.88 -31.29 -6.94
C LYS A 818 17.75 -30.86 -8.13
N ASN A 819 17.55 -29.63 -8.61
CA ASN A 819 18.27 -29.10 -9.77
C ASN A 819 19.63 -28.47 -9.43
N GLN A 820 20.02 -28.45 -8.15
CA GLN A 820 21.18 -27.73 -7.62
C GLN A 820 21.21 -26.25 -8.06
N ALA A 821 20.05 -25.61 -8.05
CA ALA A 821 19.82 -24.28 -8.62
C ALA A 821 19.53 -23.24 -7.53
N PRO A 822 20.09 -22.02 -7.58
CA PRO A 822 19.61 -20.93 -6.75
C PRO A 822 18.19 -20.53 -7.18
N ILE A 823 17.44 -19.93 -6.25
CA ILE A 823 16.22 -19.20 -6.56
C ILE A 823 16.62 -17.73 -6.64
N LEU A 824 16.38 -17.11 -7.80
CA LEU A 824 16.47 -15.66 -7.99
C LEU A 824 15.07 -15.07 -8.12
N LEU A 825 14.96 -13.76 -7.84
CA LEU A 825 13.69 -13.05 -7.85
C LEU A 825 13.61 -12.05 -9.02
N THR A 826 12.42 -11.95 -9.60
CA THR A 826 12.07 -11.08 -10.73
C THR A 826 10.75 -10.36 -10.44
N GLU A 827 10.43 -9.32 -11.18
CA GLU A 827 9.10 -8.71 -11.17
C GLU A 827 8.16 -9.44 -12.14
N ALA A 828 6.88 -9.04 -12.16
CA ALA A 828 5.91 -9.64 -13.08
C ALA A 828 6.28 -9.36 -14.55
N THR A 829 6.71 -8.14 -14.85
CA THR A 829 7.02 -7.66 -16.21
C THR A 829 8.51 -7.42 -16.45
N GLU A 830 9.28 -7.05 -15.42
CA GLU A 830 10.71 -6.78 -15.51
C GLU A 830 11.59 -7.88 -14.87
N LEU A 831 12.72 -8.17 -15.53
CA LEU A 831 13.86 -8.87 -14.95
C LEU A 831 14.88 -7.83 -14.48
N THR A 832 14.86 -7.51 -13.18
CA THR A 832 15.59 -6.35 -12.63
C THR A 832 17.09 -6.38 -12.96
N PRO A 833 17.76 -5.23 -13.12
CA PRO A 833 19.17 -5.17 -13.52
C PRO A 833 20.10 -5.99 -12.61
N ALA A 834 19.86 -5.96 -11.29
CA ALA A 834 20.64 -6.73 -10.32
C ALA A 834 20.48 -8.25 -10.51
N THR A 835 19.25 -8.73 -10.70
CA THR A 835 18.99 -10.15 -10.98
C THR A 835 19.55 -10.57 -12.35
N PHE A 836 19.48 -9.70 -13.36
CA PHE A 836 20.08 -9.97 -14.67
C PHE A 836 21.61 -10.07 -14.60
N GLU A 837 22.27 -9.16 -13.88
CA GLU A 837 23.72 -9.24 -13.62
C GLU A 837 24.09 -10.52 -12.85
N GLN A 838 23.26 -10.93 -11.88
CA GLN A 838 23.49 -12.18 -11.14
C GLN A 838 23.29 -13.43 -12.01
N LEU A 839 22.34 -13.44 -12.94
CA LEU A 839 22.24 -14.49 -13.96
C LEU A 839 23.51 -14.56 -14.83
N GLN A 840 24.06 -13.40 -15.25
CA GLN A 840 25.33 -13.35 -15.99
C GLN A 840 26.53 -13.83 -15.17
N LYS A 841 26.55 -13.58 -13.85
CA LYS A 841 27.57 -14.10 -12.93
C LYS A 841 27.48 -15.63 -12.77
N LEU A 842 26.26 -16.16 -12.61
CA LEU A 842 25.99 -17.59 -12.40
C LEU A 842 26.17 -18.45 -13.66
N LYS A 843 25.96 -17.88 -14.84
CA LYS A 843 26.10 -18.52 -16.17
C LYS A 843 25.29 -19.82 -16.34
N PRO A 844 23.96 -19.79 -16.10
CA PRO A 844 23.13 -20.97 -16.26
C PRO A 844 23.10 -21.48 -17.71
N LYS A 845 23.03 -22.81 -17.83
CA LYS A 845 22.67 -23.51 -19.05
C LYS A 845 21.16 -23.63 -19.20
N LYS A 846 20.40 -23.52 -18.10
CA LYS A 846 18.93 -23.58 -18.10
C LYS A 846 18.32 -22.60 -17.09
N VAL A 847 17.21 -21.95 -17.46
CA VAL A 847 16.40 -21.14 -16.54
C VAL A 847 15.01 -21.76 -16.39
N ILE A 848 14.51 -21.79 -15.16
CA ILE A 848 13.23 -22.40 -14.79
C ILE A 848 12.34 -21.33 -14.15
N LEU A 849 11.34 -20.86 -14.89
CA LEU A 849 10.35 -19.90 -14.39
C LEU A 849 9.34 -20.63 -13.50
N ILE A 850 9.09 -20.09 -12.31
CA ILE A 850 8.06 -20.57 -11.39
C ILE A 850 6.86 -19.62 -11.42
N GLY A 851 5.69 -20.16 -11.73
CA GLY A 851 4.43 -19.46 -11.82
C GLY A 851 3.93 -19.19 -13.25
N GLY A 852 2.65 -18.90 -13.36
CA GLY A 852 1.95 -18.65 -14.63
C GLY A 852 2.43 -17.40 -15.38
N THR A 853 1.95 -17.18 -16.60
CA THR A 853 2.30 -15.98 -17.40
C THR A 853 1.76 -14.67 -16.82
N SER A 854 0.79 -14.74 -15.90
CA SER A 854 0.32 -13.63 -15.05
C SER A 854 1.27 -13.33 -13.88
N VAL A 855 2.11 -14.29 -13.48
CA VAL A 855 3.04 -14.18 -12.34
C VAL A 855 4.45 -13.83 -12.81
N ILE A 856 4.92 -14.42 -13.91
CA ILE A 856 6.13 -13.96 -14.62
C ILE A 856 5.77 -13.87 -16.10
N SER A 857 5.81 -12.68 -16.67
CA SER A 857 5.32 -12.39 -18.02
C SER A 857 5.92 -13.28 -19.11
N GLN A 858 5.21 -13.39 -20.23
CA GLN A 858 5.76 -14.01 -21.43
C GLN A 858 6.97 -13.21 -21.96
N GLY A 859 7.02 -11.89 -21.79
CA GLY A 859 8.14 -11.04 -22.19
C GLY A 859 9.46 -11.40 -21.49
N ILE A 860 9.43 -11.69 -20.18
CA ILE A 860 10.60 -12.21 -19.44
C ILE A 860 11.02 -13.58 -20.02
N GLN A 861 10.06 -14.47 -20.28
CA GLN A 861 10.38 -15.78 -20.87
C GLN A 861 10.99 -15.65 -22.27
N ASP A 862 10.44 -14.80 -23.13
CA ASP A 862 10.95 -14.57 -24.48
C ASP A 862 12.33 -13.89 -24.47
N ARG A 863 12.59 -13.01 -23.50
CA ARG A 863 13.90 -12.45 -23.27
C ARG A 863 14.91 -13.52 -22.85
N LEU A 864 14.52 -14.46 -21.99
CA LEU A 864 15.36 -15.60 -21.61
C LEU A 864 15.54 -16.58 -22.78
N ASN A 865 14.51 -16.82 -23.59
CA ASN A 865 14.58 -17.64 -24.82
C ASN A 865 15.65 -17.09 -25.80
N GLN A 866 15.73 -15.77 -25.96
CA GLN A 866 16.76 -15.10 -26.78
C GLN A 866 18.18 -15.26 -26.24
N LEU A 867 18.34 -15.37 -24.91
CA LEU A 867 19.64 -15.40 -24.23
C LEU A 867 20.19 -16.81 -24.06
N TYR A 868 19.33 -17.80 -23.84
CA TYR A 868 19.70 -19.17 -23.47
C TYR A 868 19.24 -20.24 -24.46
N GLY A 869 18.33 -19.92 -25.40
CA GLY A 869 17.63 -20.90 -26.24
C GLY A 869 16.31 -21.34 -25.60
N ALA A 870 15.25 -21.50 -26.41
CA ALA A 870 13.91 -21.81 -25.92
C ALA A 870 13.80 -23.23 -25.32
N GLU A 871 14.64 -24.16 -25.77
CA GLU A 871 14.79 -25.49 -25.20
C GLU A 871 15.41 -25.49 -23.79
N ASN A 872 16.10 -24.39 -23.44
CA ASN A 872 16.78 -24.19 -22.16
C ASN A 872 15.99 -23.29 -21.20
N VAL A 873 14.74 -22.93 -21.53
CA VAL A 873 13.87 -22.12 -20.68
C VAL A 873 12.56 -22.87 -20.43
N ALA A 874 12.41 -23.38 -19.21
CA ALA A 874 11.20 -24.09 -18.79
C ALA A 874 10.31 -23.20 -17.91
N ARG A 875 9.01 -23.47 -17.88
CA ARG A 875 8.06 -22.87 -16.94
C ARG A 875 7.26 -23.95 -16.21
N TYR A 876 7.10 -23.80 -14.91
CA TYR A 876 6.17 -24.57 -14.10
C TYR A 876 5.19 -23.60 -13.43
N GLY A 877 3.99 -23.49 -13.99
CA GLY A 877 2.93 -22.59 -13.53
C GLY A 877 1.58 -23.05 -14.07
N GLY A 878 0.60 -23.22 -13.17
CA GLY A 878 -0.77 -23.59 -13.50
C GLY A 878 -1.69 -22.37 -13.61
N LYS A 879 -3.01 -22.60 -13.54
CA LYS A 879 -3.99 -21.49 -13.42
C LYS A 879 -4.00 -20.86 -12.01
N ASP A 880 -3.54 -21.62 -11.02
CA ASP A 880 -3.53 -21.29 -9.59
C ASP A 880 -2.36 -22.00 -8.89
N LEU A 881 -2.15 -21.67 -7.61
CA LEU A 881 -1.07 -22.22 -6.79
C LEU A 881 -1.14 -23.72 -6.54
N TYR A 882 -2.33 -24.34 -6.61
CA TYR A 882 -2.50 -25.77 -6.42
C TYR A 882 -2.04 -26.54 -7.67
N GLU A 883 -2.37 -26.01 -8.86
CA GLU A 883 -1.83 -26.52 -10.13
C GLU A 883 -0.34 -26.21 -10.29
N THR A 884 0.15 -25.03 -9.90
CA THR A 884 1.59 -24.72 -9.90
C THR A 884 2.35 -25.70 -8.99
N ALA A 885 1.86 -25.97 -7.77
CA ALA A 885 2.44 -26.98 -6.88
C ALA A 885 2.38 -28.40 -7.45
N ALA A 886 1.28 -28.79 -8.09
CA ALA A 886 1.15 -30.09 -8.77
C ALA A 886 2.15 -30.25 -9.93
N LEU A 887 2.36 -29.22 -10.75
CA LEU A 887 3.35 -29.20 -11.83
C LEU A 887 4.79 -29.25 -11.29
N ILE A 888 5.07 -28.53 -10.20
CA ILE A 888 6.37 -28.61 -9.51
C ILE A 888 6.59 -30.02 -8.95
N ALA A 889 5.58 -30.65 -8.35
CA ALA A 889 5.65 -32.03 -7.88
C ALA A 889 5.88 -33.02 -9.03
N GLN A 890 5.23 -32.81 -10.18
CA GLN A 890 5.47 -33.61 -11.40
C GLN A 890 6.91 -33.47 -11.91
N ALA A 891 7.46 -32.25 -11.92
CA ALA A 891 8.86 -31.99 -12.26
C ALA A 891 9.86 -32.54 -11.23
N LEU A 892 9.47 -32.62 -9.96
CA LEU A 892 10.21 -33.27 -8.88
C LEU A 892 10.24 -34.79 -9.08
N GLY A 893 9.12 -35.40 -9.48
CA GLY A 893 9.02 -36.80 -9.94
C GLY A 893 9.23 -37.85 -8.83
N THR A 894 9.01 -37.44 -7.58
CA THR A 894 9.29 -38.17 -6.35
C THR A 894 7.99 -38.67 -5.71
N THR A 895 7.94 -39.98 -5.43
CA THR A 895 6.69 -40.67 -5.06
C THR A 895 6.64 -41.11 -3.60
N GLY A 896 5.43 -41.27 -3.06
CA GLY A 896 5.17 -41.91 -1.76
C GLY A 896 4.99 -40.95 -0.59
N GLN A 897 5.54 -39.73 -0.65
CA GLN A 897 5.38 -38.70 0.37
C GLN A 897 5.02 -37.33 -0.23
N ALA A 898 4.30 -36.51 0.53
CA ALA A 898 4.08 -35.09 0.24
C ALA A 898 3.92 -34.28 1.54
N VAL A 899 4.32 -33.01 1.50
CA VAL A 899 3.96 -31.99 2.48
C VAL A 899 2.63 -31.36 2.06
N ILE A 900 1.70 -31.18 3.01
CA ILE A 900 0.45 -30.44 2.81
C ILE A 900 0.43 -29.22 3.74
N ALA A 901 0.42 -28.02 3.17
CA ALA A 901 0.26 -26.76 3.90
C ALA A 901 -0.97 -25.99 3.40
N ASN A 902 -1.50 -25.02 4.16
CA ASN A 902 -2.55 -24.14 3.63
C ASN A 902 -1.94 -23.10 2.67
N GLY A 903 -2.47 -23.00 1.45
CA GLY A 903 -1.95 -22.11 0.40
C GLY A 903 -2.50 -20.67 0.41
N GLY A 904 -3.46 -20.37 1.29
CA GLY A 904 -4.15 -19.09 1.36
C GLY A 904 -3.39 -17.98 2.10
N PRO A 905 -3.94 -16.76 2.12
CA PRO A 905 -3.38 -15.62 2.84
C PRO A 905 -3.06 -15.93 4.30
N ALA A 906 -1.99 -15.31 4.80
CA ALA A 906 -1.44 -15.49 6.15
C ALA A 906 -0.99 -16.93 6.53
N SER A 907 -1.05 -17.92 5.63
CA SER A 907 -0.58 -19.30 5.89
C SER A 907 0.79 -19.63 5.28
N TYR A 908 1.36 -18.73 4.48
CA TYR A 908 2.59 -18.97 3.71
C TYR A 908 3.81 -19.36 4.58
N ALA A 909 3.89 -18.86 5.81
CA ALA A 909 5.01 -19.10 6.72
C ALA A 909 5.15 -20.56 7.15
N ASP A 910 4.05 -21.28 7.31
CA ASP A 910 4.04 -22.71 7.64
C ASP A 910 4.70 -23.53 6.52
N ALA A 911 4.43 -23.20 5.24
CA ALA A 911 5.05 -23.83 4.08
C ALA A 911 6.55 -23.49 3.92
N LEU A 912 6.95 -22.27 4.29
CA LEU A 912 8.36 -21.86 4.27
C LEU A 912 9.17 -22.62 5.33
N ALA A 913 8.68 -22.76 6.55
CA ALA A 913 9.42 -23.39 7.64
C ALA A 913 9.75 -24.88 7.38
N VAL A 914 8.91 -25.61 6.66
CA VAL A 914 9.16 -27.01 6.23
C VAL A 914 9.96 -27.12 4.93
N SER A 915 10.19 -26.01 4.22
CA SER A 915 10.77 -26.03 2.87
C SER A 915 12.18 -26.61 2.80
N SER A 916 12.99 -26.50 3.86
CA SER A 916 14.33 -27.09 3.92
C SER A 916 14.30 -28.63 4.02
N TYR A 917 13.40 -29.18 4.85
CA TYR A 917 13.18 -30.63 4.96
C TYR A 917 12.63 -31.21 3.66
N ALA A 918 11.59 -30.57 3.12
CA ALA A 918 11.00 -30.94 1.84
C ALA A 918 12.05 -30.85 0.71
N GLY A 919 12.91 -29.85 0.78
CA GLY A 919 14.12 -29.68 -0.03
C GLY A 919 15.02 -30.91 0.01
N TYR A 920 15.66 -31.13 1.16
CA TYR A 920 16.69 -32.17 1.37
C TYR A 920 16.20 -33.58 1.00
N HIS A 921 14.97 -33.93 1.38
CA HIS A 921 14.39 -35.24 1.09
C HIS A 921 13.73 -35.35 -0.29
N GLY A 922 13.65 -34.25 -1.07
CA GLY A 922 12.95 -34.22 -2.35
C GLY A 922 11.46 -34.52 -2.22
N ILE A 923 10.80 -34.05 -1.17
CA ILE A 923 9.36 -34.24 -0.94
C ILE A 923 8.61 -33.06 -1.56
N PRO A 924 7.57 -33.28 -2.40
CA PRO A 924 6.79 -32.19 -2.96
C PRO A 924 5.97 -31.50 -1.87
N ILE A 925 5.92 -30.16 -1.94
CA ILE A 925 4.99 -29.34 -1.18
C ILE A 925 3.75 -29.14 -2.04
N LEU A 926 2.59 -29.49 -1.52
CA LEU A 926 1.28 -29.28 -2.12
C LEU A 926 0.42 -28.45 -1.16
N PHE A 927 -0.58 -27.75 -1.70
CA PHE A 927 -1.41 -26.84 -0.93
C PHE A 927 -2.85 -27.34 -0.75
N THR A 928 -3.45 -26.99 0.38
CA THR A 928 -4.87 -27.17 0.66
C THR A 928 -5.53 -25.84 0.94
N GLU A 929 -6.85 -25.78 0.78
CA GLU A 929 -7.64 -24.73 1.42
C GLU A 929 -7.95 -25.14 2.86
N ARG A 930 -8.52 -24.20 3.62
CA ARG A 930 -9.07 -24.47 4.96
C ARG A 930 -10.35 -25.31 4.89
N THR A 931 -11.13 -25.15 3.82
CA THR A 931 -12.48 -25.71 3.65
C THR A 931 -12.54 -26.94 2.74
N ALA A 932 -11.60 -27.09 1.82
CA ALA A 932 -11.53 -28.19 0.87
C ALA A 932 -10.09 -28.62 0.60
N LEU A 933 -9.91 -29.86 0.14
CA LEU A 933 -8.66 -30.34 -0.45
C LEU A 933 -8.75 -30.19 -1.98
N PRO A 934 -8.04 -29.25 -2.63
CA PRO A 934 -8.26 -28.92 -4.04
C PRO A 934 -7.97 -30.08 -5.00
N ALA A 935 -8.69 -30.11 -6.13
CA ALA A 935 -8.62 -31.22 -7.09
C ALA A 935 -7.22 -31.45 -7.65
N ALA A 936 -6.44 -30.38 -7.91
CA ALA A 936 -5.05 -30.47 -8.34
C ALA A 936 -4.16 -31.17 -7.29
N THR A 937 -4.39 -30.90 -6.00
CA THR A 937 -3.70 -31.56 -4.89
C THR A 937 -4.10 -33.03 -4.74
N GLN A 938 -5.39 -33.36 -4.88
CA GLN A 938 -5.86 -34.76 -4.91
C GLN A 938 -5.26 -35.54 -6.08
N GLN A 939 -5.17 -34.91 -7.26
CA GLN A 939 -4.52 -35.48 -8.44
C GLN A 939 -3.01 -35.69 -8.21
N ALA A 940 -2.29 -34.69 -7.71
CA ALA A 940 -0.86 -34.79 -7.41
C ALA A 940 -0.54 -35.87 -6.36
N LEU A 941 -1.34 -35.99 -5.30
CA LEU A 941 -1.26 -37.08 -4.32
C LEU A 941 -1.43 -38.46 -4.98
N THR A 942 -2.34 -38.58 -5.95
CA THR A 942 -2.61 -39.82 -6.69
C THR A 942 -1.48 -40.15 -7.67
N GLU A 943 -1.04 -39.19 -8.49
CA GLU A 943 0.01 -39.36 -9.51
C GLU A 943 1.37 -39.68 -8.88
N GLN A 944 1.72 -38.98 -7.78
CA GLN A 944 2.92 -39.28 -6.99
C GLN A 944 2.73 -40.45 -6.01
N LYS A 945 1.60 -41.17 -6.07
CA LYS A 945 1.33 -42.39 -5.30
C LYS A 945 1.60 -42.21 -3.80
N VAL A 946 1.17 -41.07 -3.26
CA VAL A 946 1.51 -40.65 -1.89
C VAL A 946 0.79 -41.55 -0.89
N THR A 947 1.56 -42.20 -0.02
CA THR A 947 1.06 -43.07 1.05
C THR A 947 1.17 -42.43 2.43
N ARG A 948 2.01 -41.40 2.59
CA ARG A 948 2.18 -40.65 3.84
C ARG A 948 2.26 -39.15 3.58
N THR A 949 1.60 -38.36 4.42
CA THR A 949 1.59 -36.89 4.33
C THR A 949 2.12 -36.22 5.58
N LEU A 950 2.81 -35.11 5.39
CA LEU A 950 3.27 -34.22 6.46
C LEU A 950 2.39 -32.97 6.42
N VAL A 951 1.40 -32.90 7.30
CA VAL A 951 0.48 -31.75 7.39
C VAL A 951 1.16 -30.67 8.21
N VAL A 952 1.28 -29.47 7.65
CA VAL A 952 1.98 -28.36 8.29
C VAL A 952 1.01 -27.23 8.56
N GLY A 953 1.06 -26.72 9.80
CA GLY A 953 0.14 -25.74 10.33
C GLY A 953 -0.89 -26.31 11.33
N GLY A 954 -1.38 -25.41 12.19
CA GLY A 954 -2.36 -25.73 13.22
C GLY A 954 -3.74 -26.15 12.67
N SER A 955 -4.58 -26.71 13.53
CA SER A 955 -5.94 -27.15 13.16
C SER A 955 -6.89 -26.00 12.78
N PHE A 956 -6.48 -24.74 12.96
CA PHE A 956 -7.21 -23.58 12.44
C PHE A 956 -7.01 -23.40 10.93
N VAL A 957 -5.78 -23.55 10.43
CA VAL A 957 -5.43 -23.35 9.01
C VAL A 957 -5.63 -24.62 8.18
N VAL A 958 -5.34 -25.80 8.73
CA VAL A 958 -5.69 -27.09 8.10
C VAL A 958 -6.58 -27.88 9.06
N PRO A 959 -7.92 -27.77 8.95
CA PRO A 959 -8.85 -28.48 9.84
C PRO A 959 -8.72 -30.00 9.80
N GLU A 960 -9.23 -30.67 10.82
CA GLU A 960 -9.08 -32.13 10.97
C GLU A 960 -9.93 -32.90 9.93
N GLU A 961 -10.96 -32.25 9.41
CA GLU A 961 -11.80 -32.69 8.30
C GLU A 961 -10.99 -32.78 6.98
N ILE A 962 -9.95 -31.94 6.81
CA ILE A 962 -9.00 -32.05 5.70
C ILE A 962 -7.99 -33.17 5.98
N VAL A 963 -7.45 -33.25 7.21
CA VAL A 963 -6.47 -34.27 7.60
C VAL A 963 -7.01 -35.69 7.45
N GLN A 964 -8.29 -35.92 7.72
CA GLN A 964 -8.96 -37.20 7.52
C GLN A 964 -9.10 -37.63 6.05
N GLN A 965 -8.86 -36.74 5.08
CA GLN A 965 -8.83 -37.06 3.64
C GLN A 965 -7.42 -37.43 3.15
N LEU A 966 -6.39 -37.25 3.98
CA LEU A 966 -4.99 -37.39 3.59
C LEU A 966 -4.38 -38.75 4.04
N PRO A 967 -3.52 -39.38 3.22
CA PRO A 967 -2.93 -40.68 3.53
C PRO A 967 -1.84 -40.55 4.59
N GLU A 968 -1.91 -41.39 5.63
CA GLU A 968 -1.04 -41.44 6.84
C GLU A 968 -0.55 -40.06 7.32
N ALA A 969 -1.49 -39.13 7.51
CA ALA A 969 -1.17 -37.75 7.85
C ALA A 969 -0.55 -37.59 9.25
N VAL A 970 0.61 -36.95 9.31
CA VAL A 970 1.30 -36.54 10.55
C VAL A 970 1.35 -35.02 10.59
N ARG A 971 0.82 -34.39 11.65
CA ARG A 971 0.71 -32.93 11.77
C ARG A 971 1.87 -32.31 12.56
N TYR A 972 2.47 -31.26 11.99
CA TYR A 972 3.41 -30.35 12.64
C TYR A 972 2.82 -28.94 12.61
N GLY A 973 2.32 -28.46 13.76
CA GLY A 973 1.60 -27.18 13.82
C GLY A 973 1.59 -26.56 15.22
N GLY A 974 1.83 -25.26 15.27
CA GLY A 974 1.82 -24.43 16.47
C GLY A 974 0.46 -23.85 16.82
N ARG A 975 0.46 -22.96 17.83
CA ARG A 975 -0.59 -21.93 18.01
C ARG A 975 -0.44 -20.77 17.03
N ASP A 976 0.79 -20.56 16.56
CA ASP A 976 1.24 -19.52 15.64
C ASP A 976 2.35 -20.09 14.73
N ILE A 977 2.79 -19.30 13.75
CA ILE A 977 3.78 -19.67 12.73
C ILE A 977 5.19 -19.95 13.32
N TYR A 978 5.51 -19.35 14.47
CA TYR A 978 6.81 -19.51 15.14
C TYR A 978 6.86 -20.86 15.85
N GLU A 979 5.78 -21.22 16.55
CA GLU A 979 5.62 -22.53 17.17
C GLU A 979 5.41 -23.64 16.12
N THR A 980 4.85 -23.35 14.95
CA THR A 980 4.91 -24.29 13.82
C THR A 980 6.35 -24.52 13.39
N ALA A 981 7.14 -23.46 13.19
CA ALA A 981 8.54 -23.57 12.74
C ALA A 981 9.41 -24.40 13.70
N THR A 982 9.31 -24.20 15.01
CA THR A 982 10.08 -24.98 15.99
C THR A 982 9.58 -26.43 16.10
N LYS A 983 8.27 -26.68 15.98
CA LYS A 983 7.72 -28.05 15.93
C LYS A 983 8.13 -28.84 14.68
N ILE A 984 8.28 -28.17 13.53
CA ILE A 984 8.87 -28.77 12.33
C ILE A 984 10.34 -29.12 12.62
N ALA A 985 11.11 -28.17 13.16
CA ALA A 985 12.53 -28.33 13.45
C ALA A 985 12.82 -29.54 14.37
N GLU A 986 12.14 -29.61 15.52
CA GLU A 986 12.29 -30.73 16.44
C GLU A 986 11.67 -32.04 15.90
N GLY A 987 10.45 -31.95 15.38
CA GLY A 987 9.61 -33.11 15.07
C GLY A 987 9.94 -33.82 13.76
N LEU A 988 10.80 -33.23 12.93
CA LEU A 988 11.42 -33.83 11.74
C LEU A 988 12.94 -34.03 11.91
N GLU A 989 13.47 -33.85 13.12
CA GLU A 989 14.89 -34.05 13.47
C GLU A 989 15.84 -33.26 12.55
N LEU A 990 15.53 -31.97 12.33
CA LEU A 990 16.34 -31.10 11.49
C LEU A 990 17.71 -30.82 12.14
N ASN A 991 18.73 -30.63 11.30
CA ASN A 991 20.10 -30.40 11.76
C ASN A 991 20.23 -29.02 12.42
N SER A 992 20.08 -29.01 13.73
CA SER A 992 20.17 -27.86 14.62
C SER A 992 21.55 -27.20 14.62
N SER A 993 22.64 -27.89 14.25
CA SER A 993 24.02 -27.35 14.21
C SER A 993 24.21 -26.15 13.26
N LYS A 994 23.19 -25.81 12.47
CA LYS A 994 23.12 -24.62 11.62
C LYS A 994 21.66 -24.20 11.52
N VAL A 995 21.37 -22.93 11.81
CA VAL A 995 19.99 -22.42 11.87
C VAL A 995 19.83 -21.23 10.94
N TYR A 996 18.83 -21.28 10.07
CA TYR A 996 18.48 -20.15 9.21
C TYR A 996 17.39 -19.34 9.92
N VAL A 997 17.51 -18.01 9.95
CA VAL A 997 16.54 -17.12 10.61
C VAL A 997 16.05 -16.08 9.62
N ALA A 998 14.73 -15.98 9.45
CA ALA A 998 14.08 -15.01 8.57
C ALA A 998 12.84 -14.40 9.23
N THR A 999 12.27 -13.35 8.64
CA THR A 999 11.01 -12.80 9.17
C THR A 999 9.82 -13.71 8.89
N GLY A 1000 8.88 -13.79 9.83
CA GLY A 1000 7.55 -14.38 9.61
C GLY A 1000 6.55 -13.43 8.93
N LEU A 1001 6.91 -12.15 8.76
CA LEU A 1001 6.01 -11.09 8.27
C LEU A 1001 6.01 -10.93 6.73
N ASN A 1002 6.89 -11.63 6.03
CA ASN A 1002 7.02 -11.63 4.56
C ASN A 1002 7.71 -12.94 4.11
N PHE A 1003 7.61 -13.29 2.83
CA PHE A 1003 8.03 -14.61 2.33
C PHE A 1003 9.39 -14.66 1.62
N ALA A 1004 9.82 -13.56 0.99
CA ALA A 1004 10.88 -13.60 -0.03
C ALA A 1004 12.27 -13.98 0.52
N ASP A 1005 12.68 -13.38 1.65
CA ASP A 1005 13.97 -13.68 2.29
C ASP A 1005 14.00 -15.12 2.85
N ALA A 1006 12.89 -15.58 3.43
CA ALA A 1006 12.72 -16.94 3.95
C ALA A 1006 12.73 -18.02 2.85
N LEU A 1007 12.20 -17.71 1.66
CA LEU A 1007 12.29 -18.56 0.47
C LEU A 1007 13.74 -18.72 0.00
N ALA A 1008 14.50 -17.62 -0.06
CA ALA A 1008 15.92 -17.66 -0.41
C ALA A 1008 16.74 -18.44 0.65
N ALA A 1009 16.40 -18.26 1.94
CA ALA A 1009 16.96 -19.03 3.04
C ALA A 1009 16.69 -20.53 2.88
N GLY A 1010 15.46 -20.92 2.53
CA GLY A 1010 15.04 -22.33 2.48
C GLY A 1010 15.80 -23.19 1.47
N ASN A 1011 16.14 -22.63 0.31
CA ASN A 1011 16.98 -23.31 -0.69
C ASN A 1011 18.41 -23.57 -0.18
N LEU A 1012 18.96 -22.66 0.65
CA LEU A 1012 20.27 -22.87 1.27
C LEU A 1012 20.18 -23.82 2.49
N ALA A 1013 19.15 -23.67 3.32
CA ALA A 1013 18.88 -24.53 4.47
C ALA A 1013 18.66 -26.01 4.08
N ALA A 1014 18.01 -26.25 2.94
CA ALA A 1014 17.87 -27.58 2.35
C ALA A 1014 19.21 -28.27 2.10
N ARG A 1015 20.31 -27.53 1.90
CA ARG A 1015 21.64 -28.09 1.64
C ARG A 1015 22.36 -28.62 2.89
N THR A 1016 21.84 -28.34 4.09
CA THR A 1016 22.39 -28.79 5.36
C THR A 1016 21.36 -29.49 6.27
N LEU A 1017 20.17 -29.81 5.75
CA LEU A 1017 18.99 -30.28 6.50
C LEU A 1017 18.61 -29.33 7.66
N SER A 1018 18.91 -28.04 7.52
CA SER A 1018 18.81 -27.07 8.62
C SER A 1018 17.38 -26.54 8.81
N PRO A 1019 16.97 -26.22 10.05
CA PRO A 1019 15.71 -25.52 10.31
C PRO A 1019 15.75 -24.08 9.80
N ILE A 1020 14.57 -23.58 9.43
CA ILE A 1020 14.29 -22.17 9.19
C ILE A 1020 13.39 -21.70 10.34
N LEU A 1021 13.92 -20.86 11.21
CA LEU A 1021 13.17 -20.26 12.30
C LEU A 1021 12.70 -18.86 11.92
N LEU A 1022 11.56 -18.46 12.49
CA LEU A 1022 10.89 -17.22 12.16
C LEU A 1022 10.93 -16.24 13.35
N VAL A 1023 11.09 -14.96 13.03
CA VAL A 1023 11.11 -13.81 13.96
C VAL A 1023 10.25 -12.66 13.41
N ASP A 1024 9.94 -11.67 14.24
CA ASP A 1024 9.09 -10.53 13.86
C ASP A 1024 9.63 -9.19 14.38
N THR A 1025 8.90 -8.47 15.24
CA THR A 1025 9.38 -7.28 15.92
C THR A 1025 10.27 -7.62 17.11
N GLY A 1026 10.30 -8.88 17.56
CA GLY A 1026 11.23 -9.41 18.57
C GLY A 1026 11.77 -10.79 18.19
N ILE A 1027 12.21 -11.56 19.19
CA ILE A 1027 12.38 -13.01 19.07
C ILE A 1027 11.19 -13.67 19.77
N PRO A 1028 10.35 -14.45 19.07
CA PRO A 1028 9.29 -15.22 19.70
C PRO A 1028 9.85 -16.17 20.76
N GLY A 1029 9.18 -16.29 21.91
CA GLY A 1029 9.67 -17.11 23.04
C GLY A 1029 10.01 -18.54 22.63
N VAL A 1030 9.15 -19.18 21.82
CA VAL A 1030 9.39 -20.53 21.28
C VAL A 1030 10.65 -20.63 20.41
N THR A 1031 10.98 -19.59 19.64
CA THR A 1031 12.21 -19.51 18.84
C THR A 1031 13.44 -19.39 19.75
N SER A 1032 13.33 -18.62 20.83
CA SER A 1032 14.38 -18.53 21.87
C SER A 1032 14.57 -19.86 22.61
N ASP A 1033 13.47 -20.52 23.01
CA ASP A 1033 13.49 -21.80 23.73
C ASP A 1033 14.17 -22.90 22.90
N PHE A 1034 13.90 -22.94 21.58
CA PHE A 1034 14.56 -23.86 20.66
C PHE A 1034 16.08 -23.60 20.59
N LEU A 1035 16.51 -22.34 20.44
CA LEU A 1035 17.93 -22.00 20.39
C LEU A 1035 18.65 -22.33 21.71
N LEU A 1036 18.02 -22.06 22.85
CA LEU A 1036 18.55 -22.41 24.17
C LEU A 1036 18.64 -23.93 24.39
N LYS A 1037 17.66 -24.69 23.90
CA LYS A 1037 17.65 -26.16 23.95
C LYS A 1037 18.77 -26.80 23.13
N HIS A 1038 19.08 -26.22 21.96
CA HIS A 1038 20.16 -26.68 21.06
C HIS A 1038 21.49 -25.94 21.25
N GLN A 1039 21.60 -25.09 22.28
CA GLN A 1039 22.77 -24.25 22.60
C GLN A 1039 24.09 -25.06 22.70
N ALA A 1040 24.02 -26.28 23.24
CA ALA A 1040 25.17 -27.17 23.39
C ALA A 1040 25.81 -27.62 22.07
N GLU A 1041 25.12 -27.46 20.93
CA GLU A 1041 25.62 -27.76 19.59
C GLU A 1041 26.41 -26.60 18.96
N GLN A 1042 26.44 -25.43 19.60
CA GLN A 1042 27.07 -24.18 19.11
C GLN A 1042 26.67 -23.84 17.65
N PRO A 1043 25.38 -23.69 17.35
CA PRO A 1043 24.88 -23.73 15.98
C PRO A 1043 25.21 -22.47 15.17
N GLU A 1044 25.62 -22.64 13.91
CA GLU A 1044 25.88 -21.50 13.02
C GLU A 1044 24.55 -20.83 12.59
N ILE A 1045 24.18 -19.71 13.22
CA ILE A 1045 23.03 -18.91 12.80
C ILE A 1045 23.37 -18.12 11.53
N ILE A 1046 22.49 -18.21 10.53
CA ILE A 1046 22.52 -17.42 9.30
C ILE A 1046 21.21 -16.62 9.18
N ILE A 1047 21.31 -15.29 9.24
CA ILE A 1047 20.17 -14.36 9.20
C ILE A 1047 19.87 -13.94 7.76
N PHE A 1048 18.60 -13.97 7.37
CA PHE A 1048 18.10 -13.55 6.06
C PHE A 1048 17.19 -12.33 6.20
N GLY A 1049 17.52 -11.26 5.47
CA GLY A 1049 16.85 -9.96 5.54
C GLY A 1049 17.64 -8.88 6.28
N GLY A 1050 17.42 -7.63 5.88
CA GLY A 1050 18.18 -6.47 6.37
C GLY A 1050 17.85 -6.03 7.80
N GLU A 1051 18.62 -5.10 8.35
CA GLU A 1051 18.42 -4.57 9.71
C GLU A 1051 17.07 -3.86 9.90
N GLY A 1052 16.46 -3.34 8.82
CA GLY A 1052 15.10 -2.79 8.85
C GLY A 1052 13.99 -3.83 9.07
N ILE A 1053 14.31 -5.13 9.01
CA ILE A 1053 13.37 -6.25 9.18
C ILE A 1053 13.78 -7.14 10.37
N ILE A 1054 15.07 -7.46 10.49
CA ILE A 1054 15.63 -8.20 11.64
C ILE A 1054 16.74 -7.33 12.23
N ARG A 1055 16.41 -6.55 13.26
CA ARG A 1055 17.26 -5.49 13.81
C ARG A 1055 18.51 -6.00 14.54
N GLY A 1056 19.44 -5.08 14.83
CA GLY A 1056 20.66 -5.36 15.59
C GLY A 1056 20.43 -5.85 17.04
N ASP A 1057 19.34 -5.44 17.69
CA ASP A 1057 18.96 -5.97 19.02
C ASP A 1057 18.44 -7.41 18.93
N GLN A 1058 17.73 -7.77 17.85
CA GLN A 1058 17.33 -9.14 17.57
C GLN A 1058 18.55 -10.01 17.23
N GLU A 1059 19.50 -9.53 16.40
CA GLU A 1059 20.76 -10.24 16.13
C GLU A 1059 21.60 -10.44 17.40
N SER A 1060 21.69 -9.41 18.24
CA SER A 1060 22.39 -9.48 19.53
C SER A 1060 21.76 -10.54 20.44
N SER A 1061 20.43 -10.63 20.46
CA SER A 1061 19.66 -11.58 21.27
C SER A 1061 19.73 -13.01 20.71
N LEU A 1062 19.73 -13.19 19.38
CA LEU A 1062 19.99 -14.47 18.71
C LEU A 1062 21.39 -14.99 19.08
N ARG A 1063 22.40 -14.11 19.13
CA ARG A 1063 23.75 -14.47 19.59
C ARG A 1063 23.77 -14.87 21.06
N SER A 1064 23.11 -14.10 21.94
CA SER A 1064 22.99 -14.43 23.38
C SER A 1064 22.35 -15.79 23.63
N ALA A 1065 21.38 -16.21 22.81
CA ALA A 1065 20.74 -17.52 22.94
C ALA A 1065 21.70 -18.70 22.66
N LEU A 1066 22.88 -18.45 22.07
CA LEU A 1066 23.90 -19.47 21.81
C LEU A 1066 25.04 -19.50 22.83
N THR A 1067 25.19 -18.48 23.67
CA THR A 1067 26.31 -18.42 24.61
C THR A 1067 26.03 -19.34 25.81
N PRO A 1068 26.85 -20.39 26.06
CA PRO A 1068 26.51 -21.44 27.03
C PRO A 1068 26.37 -20.94 28.47
N SER A 1069 25.15 -21.00 29.03
CA SER A 1069 24.90 -20.63 30.43
C SER A 1069 25.25 -21.80 31.37
N PRO A 1070 26.16 -21.64 32.36
CA PRO A 1070 26.67 -22.68 33.25
C PRO A 1070 25.86 -22.85 34.55
#